data_AF-A0A1H6HVH3-F1
#
_entry.id   AF-A0A1H6HVH3-F1
#
_cell.length_a   1.000
_cell.length_b   1.000
_cell.length_c   1.000
_cell.angle_alpha   90.00
_cell.angle_beta   90.00
_cell.angle_gamma   90.00
#
_symmetry.space_group_name_H-M   'P 1'
#
loop_
_entity.id
_entity.type
_entity.pdbx_description
1 polymer ?
#
loop_
_entity_poly.entity_id
_entity_poly.type
_entity_poly.pdbx_seq_one_letter_code
_entity_poly.pdbx_strand_id
1 'polypeptide(L)'
;MEIKKIIAAVTALVLVGGACNVTEGKNVISSVYAADTEASAEVVKDGIKYTISNGEAIVSGAEDDSIVDLVIPDEVDGCPVTAIGYCAFDASSSGCRHIKSVVLGKNVKKIDSQAFDECYELETVTLNDELESIGTYAFSRCFSLKEVKTGSKLKEIKRDAFCLCVNLKSFEIGESVEEIQSGAFQRTGIEVFEVPERFEKAENVFVSYDIPKEYCGIIKIKNPECELRNETRWENTLIVCDENSRARYQAERYKLNWCTFEQFENGDYEKQELSALDPLICLRDYGMSFKETEDGLKVEDVLMAEDGTLVIPDEVDGIPVVEFGMYTEGIEYKRINSRVAEDVKKIVLGKNVKRISERGFEEFRNLEVIEGGEGLEEIGKYAFGRLDKVKSISFSDNIRNIKFDPCDEFLSELAYGMEFEESEGELVIKDISESALEDGTLVIPDEVQGKPVAYLNAGGTKKLASSTESDGYTLSIYVYPSYRSNFIPSEVKKQIKKVVIGKNLKVIPLETFSDCKNLESIEGGEGVEYIGNEAFANCEKLASLKLYDNVIEMNDSAFSGCTNLKKVEIGNGLKEIEDKAFSGCTNLKEVKFGNGLKEIGNSSFKGCEALEEISFPNSLSEIGWYAFNGTDLKTIIIPENVKNIGVDSFTWKDDTSEEKVIVKIYSANCDFYSNSIDLKKVEKIYGYVDSTAKRIAKINAVDFYAFGDSNFDSEVDMSDVVLVMQSLANPNKYGINGTDEHHITEKGMDCADVEGNGNGITSSDALKIQKYLLGQENFS
;
A
#
# COMPACT_ATOMS: atom_id res chain seq x y z
N MET A 1 1.58 7.33 -67.31
CA MET A 1 1.66 6.21 -68.28
C MET A 1 3.08 5.63 -68.42
N GLU A 2 4.05 6.03 -67.59
CA GLU A 2 5.41 5.45 -67.60
C GLU A 2 5.69 4.41 -66.50
N ILE A 3 4.87 4.31 -65.45
CA ILE A 3 5.08 3.36 -64.34
C ILE A 3 4.77 1.89 -64.73
N LYS A 4 3.96 1.66 -65.77
CA LYS A 4 3.57 0.29 -66.19
C LYS A 4 4.61 -0.45 -67.03
N LYS A 5 5.70 0.20 -67.48
CA LYS A 5 6.76 -0.46 -68.27
C LYS A 5 7.94 -0.97 -67.45
N ILE A 6 8.10 -0.52 -66.20
CA ILE A 6 9.21 -0.94 -65.32
C ILE A 6 8.89 -2.26 -64.60
N ILE A 7 7.62 -2.52 -64.29
CA ILE A 7 7.18 -3.71 -63.54
C ILE A 7 7.34 -5.01 -64.34
N ALA A 8 7.33 -4.96 -65.67
CA ALA A 8 7.46 -6.16 -66.51
C ALA A 8 8.91 -6.62 -66.76
N ALA A 9 9.92 -5.80 -66.46
CA ALA A 9 11.33 -6.12 -66.71
C ALA A 9 12.04 -6.80 -65.52
N VAL A 10 11.51 -6.65 -64.30
CA VAL A 10 12.16 -7.14 -63.07
C VAL A 10 11.78 -8.59 -62.74
N THR A 11 10.74 -9.15 -63.36
CA THR A 11 10.24 -10.51 -63.06
C THR A 11 10.99 -11.64 -63.76
N ALA A 12 12.10 -11.38 -64.47
CA ALA A 12 12.72 -12.38 -65.35
C ALA A 12 14.20 -12.74 -65.06
N LEU A 13 14.86 -12.20 -64.03
CA LEU A 13 16.34 -12.31 -63.96
C LEU A 13 16.99 -12.83 -62.67
N VAL A 14 16.25 -13.27 -61.64
CA VAL A 14 16.90 -13.92 -60.49
C VAL A 14 16.09 -15.12 -59.98
N LEU A 15 16.15 -16.21 -60.75
CA LEU A 15 16.24 -17.58 -60.23
C LEU A 15 17.75 -17.90 -60.13
N VAL A 16 18.14 -18.83 -59.22
CA VAL A 16 19.38 -19.65 -59.22
C VAL A 16 20.57 -19.21 -58.32
N GLY A 17 20.90 -20.08 -57.34
CA GLY A 17 22.23 -20.29 -56.70
C GLY A 17 22.56 -19.38 -55.50
N GLY A 18 23.08 -19.81 -54.35
CA GLY A 18 23.84 -21.00 -53.98
C GLY A 18 25.23 -20.62 -53.42
N ALA A 19 25.41 -20.69 -52.10
CA ALA A 19 26.65 -20.88 -51.30
C ALA A 19 27.81 -19.84 -51.24
N CYS A 20 28.24 -19.58 -49.98
CA CYS A 20 29.63 -19.49 -49.44
C CYS A 20 30.32 -18.12 -49.10
N ASN A 21 30.76 -18.04 -47.83
CA ASN A 21 31.92 -17.39 -47.14
C ASN A 21 32.19 -15.86 -47.01
N VAL A 22 32.16 -15.41 -45.74
CA VAL A 22 33.06 -14.54 -44.91
C VAL A 22 34.00 -13.50 -45.57
N THR A 23 33.91 -12.20 -45.20
CA THR A 23 34.89 -11.36 -44.43
C THR A 23 34.66 -9.84 -44.58
N GLU A 24 34.82 -9.11 -43.45
CA GLU A 24 35.22 -7.69 -43.23
C GLU A 24 34.45 -6.47 -43.84
N GLY A 25 33.94 -5.60 -42.95
CA GLY A 25 34.42 -4.21 -42.81
C GLY A 25 33.82 -3.05 -43.65
N LYS A 26 32.91 -2.28 -43.00
CA LYS A 26 32.58 -0.83 -43.14
C LYS A 26 31.82 -0.27 -44.37
N ASN A 27 30.59 0.20 -44.07
CA ASN A 27 29.84 1.39 -44.51
C ASN A 27 29.82 1.81 -46.01
N VAL A 28 28.62 1.84 -46.61
CA VAL A 28 27.91 3.01 -47.19
C VAL A 28 26.55 2.57 -47.80
N ILE A 29 25.46 3.05 -47.20
CA ILE A 29 24.14 3.48 -47.75
C ILE A 29 23.57 2.73 -48.99
N SER A 30 22.47 1.98 -48.81
CA SER A 30 21.11 2.29 -49.31
C SER A 30 20.25 1.03 -49.54
N SER A 31 19.32 0.81 -48.60
CA SER A 31 17.91 0.39 -48.79
C SER A 31 17.52 -0.50 -49.97
N VAL A 32 17.00 -1.70 -49.68
CA VAL A 32 15.80 -2.20 -50.35
C VAL A 32 14.89 -2.87 -49.31
N TYR A 33 13.72 -2.25 -49.16
CA TYR A 33 12.58 -2.62 -48.32
C TYR A 33 12.23 -4.12 -48.36
N ALA A 34 12.20 -4.73 -47.17
CA ALA A 34 11.26 -5.77 -46.81
C ALA A 34 10.45 -5.25 -45.60
N ALA A 35 9.19 -5.65 -45.52
CA ALA A 35 8.21 -5.11 -44.57
C ALA A 35 8.64 -5.32 -43.11
N ASP A 36 8.85 -4.26 -42.34
CA ASP A 36 9.33 -4.35 -40.97
C ASP A 36 8.55 -3.40 -40.05
N THR A 37 8.11 -3.93 -38.90
CA THR A 37 7.89 -3.18 -37.66
C THR A 37 9.03 -2.20 -37.46
N GLU A 38 8.76 -0.89 -37.40
CA GLU A 38 9.79 0.14 -37.20
C GLU A 38 10.55 -0.15 -35.89
N ALA A 39 11.83 -0.48 -36.00
CA ALA A 39 12.67 -0.76 -34.84
C ALA A 39 12.92 0.56 -34.08
N SER A 40 12.31 0.71 -32.91
CA SER A 40 12.72 1.70 -31.91
C SER A 40 14.10 1.31 -31.37
N ALA A 41 15.05 2.24 -31.41
CA ALA A 41 16.37 2.03 -30.81
C ALA A 41 16.40 2.67 -29.43
N GLU A 42 16.80 1.92 -28.41
CA GLU A 42 17.11 2.47 -27.09
C GLU A 42 18.56 2.92 -27.05
N VAL A 43 18.78 4.14 -26.59
CA VAL A 43 20.11 4.74 -26.43
C VAL A 43 20.25 5.27 -25.02
N VAL A 44 21.41 5.04 -24.40
CA VAL A 44 21.77 5.64 -23.12
C VAL A 44 22.92 6.60 -23.34
N LYS A 45 22.76 7.84 -22.88
CA LYS A 45 23.79 8.87 -22.98
C LYS A 45 23.75 9.78 -21.77
N ASP A 46 24.91 9.96 -21.14
CA ASP A 46 25.09 10.76 -19.93
C ASP A 46 24.13 10.34 -18.80
N GLY A 47 23.90 9.03 -18.66
CA GLY A 47 22.99 8.45 -17.67
C GLY A 47 21.50 8.59 -18.01
N ILE A 48 21.14 9.20 -19.15
CA ILE A 48 19.74 9.38 -19.58
C ILE A 48 19.40 8.34 -20.66
N LYS A 49 18.24 7.69 -20.51
CA LYS A 49 17.67 6.74 -21.47
C LYS A 49 16.78 7.48 -22.47
N TYR A 50 16.94 7.12 -23.74
CA TYR A 50 16.19 7.66 -24.86
C TYR A 50 15.62 6.54 -25.72
N THR A 51 14.40 6.74 -26.22
CA THR A 51 13.80 5.93 -27.27
C THR A 51 13.82 6.73 -28.56
N ILE A 52 14.56 6.24 -29.56
CA ILE A 52 14.65 6.85 -30.88
C ILE A 52 13.70 6.14 -31.84
N SER A 53 12.79 6.89 -32.44
CA SER A 53 11.89 6.39 -33.48
C SER A 53 11.56 7.52 -34.45
N ASN A 54 11.41 7.20 -35.74
CA ASN A 54 11.03 8.17 -36.77
C ASN A 54 11.90 9.44 -36.86
N GLY A 55 13.18 9.31 -36.49
CA GLY A 55 14.15 10.42 -36.56
C GLY A 55 14.08 11.41 -35.39
N GLU A 56 13.28 11.14 -34.36
CA GLU A 56 13.18 11.91 -33.13
C GLU A 56 13.55 11.06 -31.92
N ALA A 57 13.96 11.72 -30.83
CA ALA A 57 14.28 11.07 -29.57
C ALA A 57 13.32 11.52 -28.46
N ILE A 58 12.85 10.55 -27.67
CA ILE A 58 12.03 10.78 -26.48
C ILE A 58 12.82 10.31 -25.27
N VAL A 59 12.88 11.14 -24.23
CA VAL A 59 13.48 10.73 -22.96
C VAL A 59 12.58 9.69 -22.30
N SER A 60 13.11 8.50 -22.05
CA SER A 60 12.38 7.38 -21.44
C SER A 60 12.80 7.10 -19.99
N GLY A 61 13.85 7.76 -19.51
CA GLY A 61 14.18 7.86 -18.08
C GLY A 61 15.68 7.99 -17.81
N ALA A 62 16.14 7.47 -16.68
CA ALA A 62 17.58 7.41 -16.34
C ALA A 62 18.10 5.97 -16.23
N GLU A 63 19.41 5.82 -16.37
CA GLU A 63 20.15 4.57 -16.17
C GLU A 63 20.17 4.17 -14.69
N ASP A 64 20.43 5.15 -13.81
CA ASP A 64 20.46 5.03 -12.36
C ASP A 64 19.99 6.33 -11.68
N ASP A 65 20.06 6.39 -10.35
CA ASP A 65 19.59 7.49 -9.51
C ASP A 65 20.65 8.58 -9.23
N SER A 66 21.81 8.51 -9.87
CA SER A 66 22.95 9.40 -9.60
C SER A 66 22.78 10.82 -10.14
N ILE A 67 21.78 11.06 -10.99
CA ILE A 67 21.54 12.37 -11.62
C ILE A 67 20.97 13.35 -10.59
N VAL A 68 21.75 14.38 -10.28
CA VAL A 68 21.34 15.50 -9.41
C VAL A 68 20.88 16.71 -10.23
N ASP A 69 21.65 17.07 -11.25
CA ASP A 69 21.32 18.17 -12.16
C ASP A 69 21.00 17.59 -13.53
N LEU A 70 19.72 17.53 -13.87
CA LEU A 70 19.25 16.94 -15.12
C LEU A 70 19.28 17.97 -16.25
N VAL A 71 20.16 17.76 -17.22
CA VAL A 71 20.24 18.56 -18.43
C VAL A 71 19.83 17.71 -19.62
N ILE A 72 18.64 17.98 -20.18
CA ILE A 72 18.16 17.31 -21.39
C ILE A 72 18.83 17.97 -22.60
N PRO A 73 19.58 17.23 -23.45
CA PRO A 73 20.26 17.81 -24.59
C PRO A 73 19.29 18.16 -25.72
N ASP A 74 19.70 19.05 -26.63
CA ASP A 74 18.92 19.38 -27.83
C ASP A 74 18.76 18.16 -28.77
N GLU A 75 19.81 17.34 -28.88
CA GLU A 75 19.90 16.20 -29.80
C GLU A 75 20.67 15.04 -29.16
N VAL A 76 20.26 13.81 -29.48
CA VAL A 76 20.99 12.56 -29.17
C VAL A 76 21.14 11.77 -30.47
N ASP A 77 22.37 11.33 -30.77
CA ASP A 77 22.72 10.60 -32.00
C ASP A 77 22.21 11.22 -33.32
N GLY A 78 22.16 12.55 -33.37
CA GLY A 78 21.69 13.32 -34.53
C GLY A 78 20.17 13.41 -34.66
N CYS A 79 19.42 12.87 -33.69
CA CYS A 79 17.98 13.02 -33.58
C CYS A 79 17.63 14.10 -32.54
N PRO A 80 16.75 15.07 -32.85
CA PRO A 80 16.26 16.05 -31.88
C PRO A 80 15.51 15.36 -30.74
N VAL A 81 15.77 15.79 -29.50
CA VAL A 81 15.00 15.36 -28.33
C VAL A 81 13.73 16.19 -28.26
N THR A 82 12.58 15.57 -28.54
CA THR A 82 11.31 16.28 -28.74
C THR A 82 10.33 16.15 -27.58
N ALA A 83 10.51 15.17 -26.69
CA ALA A 83 9.63 15.00 -25.55
C ALA A 83 10.31 14.31 -24.36
N ILE A 84 9.73 14.51 -23.17
CA ILE A 84 9.96 13.68 -21.99
C ILE A 84 8.76 12.75 -21.83
N GLY A 85 9.04 11.45 -21.78
CA GLY A 85 8.03 10.39 -21.79
C GLY A 85 7.28 10.21 -20.48
N TYR A 86 6.25 9.38 -20.52
CA TYR A 86 5.44 8.98 -19.37
C TYR A 86 6.31 8.34 -18.29
N CYS A 87 6.18 8.81 -17.04
CA CYS A 87 6.95 8.33 -15.88
C CYS A 87 8.49 8.32 -16.06
N ALA A 88 9.04 9.10 -16.99
CA ALA A 88 10.47 9.02 -17.33
C ALA A 88 11.39 9.18 -16.10
N PHE A 89 11.10 10.14 -15.23
CA PHE A 89 11.84 10.42 -14.01
C PHE A 89 10.98 10.36 -12.75
N ASP A 90 9.83 9.68 -12.81
CA ASP A 90 8.97 9.47 -11.64
C ASP A 90 9.74 8.74 -10.54
N ALA A 91 9.78 9.31 -9.34
CA ALA A 91 10.59 8.78 -8.25
C ALA A 91 10.12 7.38 -7.80
N SER A 92 8.84 7.06 -7.98
CA SER A 92 8.26 5.78 -7.57
C SER A 92 8.63 4.63 -8.50
N SER A 93 8.66 4.85 -9.82
CA SER A 93 8.93 3.81 -10.82
C SER A 93 10.34 3.82 -11.41
N SER A 94 10.95 5.00 -11.60
CA SER A 94 12.25 5.13 -12.29
C SER A 94 13.45 5.18 -11.34
N GLY A 95 13.21 5.42 -10.05
CA GLY A 95 14.28 5.56 -9.06
C GLY A 95 15.07 6.86 -9.15
N CYS A 96 14.70 7.82 -10.02
CA CYS A 96 15.38 9.10 -10.21
C CYS A 96 15.17 10.06 -9.03
N ARG A 97 15.78 9.72 -7.89
CA ARG A 97 15.45 10.27 -6.58
C ARG A 97 16.15 11.59 -6.31
N HIS A 98 17.36 11.83 -6.81
CA HIS A 98 18.19 12.96 -6.36
C HIS A 98 18.13 14.21 -7.26
N ILE A 99 17.21 14.27 -8.22
CA ILE A 99 17.12 15.40 -9.15
C ILE A 99 16.69 16.66 -8.38
N LYS A 100 17.57 17.66 -8.37
CA LYS A 100 17.36 19.00 -7.77
C LYS A 100 17.06 20.08 -8.79
N SER A 101 17.57 19.92 -10.00
CA SER A 101 17.35 20.87 -11.09
C SER A 101 17.08 20.17 -12.41
N VAL A 102 16.20 20.76 -13.22
CA VAL A 102 15.90 20.30 -14.58
C VAL A 102 16.08 21.46 -15.57
N VAL A 103 16.85 21.22 -16.63
CA VAL A 103 17.01 22.15 -17.75
C VAL A 103 16.66 21.44 -19.04
N LEU A 104 15.66 21.95 -19.77
CA LEU A 104 15.20 21.37 -21.03
C LEU A 104 16.03 21.84 -22.22
N GLY A 105 16.35 20.91 -23.13
CA GLY A 105 16.87 21.22 -24.45
C GLY A 105 15.84 21.98 -25.29
N LYS A 106 16.30 22.78 -26.24
CA LYS A 106 15.49 23.71 -27.04
C LYS A 106 14.45 23.05 -27.95
N ASN A 107 14.59 21.75 -28.19
CA ASN A 107 13.72 20.99 -29.10
C ASN A 107 12.56 20.30 -28.39
N VAL A 108 12.53 20.30 -27.05
CA VAL A 108 11.53 19.58 -26.26
C VAL A 108 10.19 20.31 -26.30
N LYS A 109 9.20 19.70 -26.93
CA LYS A 109 7.85 20.25 -27.13
C LYS A 109 6.83 19.75 -26.12
N LYS A 110 7.09 18.62 -25.46
CA LYS A 110 6.13 17.97 -24.57
C LYS A 110 6.81 17.38 -23.34
N ILE A 111 6.17 17.55 -22.18
CA ILE A 111 6.40 16.75 -20.98
C ILE A 111 5.15 15.88 -20.77
N ASP A 112 5.29 14.55 -20.81
CA ASP A 112 4.15 13.66 -20.66
C ASP A 112 3.70 13.51 -19.20
N SER A 113 2.59 12.82 -18.99
CA SER A 113 2.03 12.60 -17.66
C SER A 113 3.03 11.91 -16.73
N GLN A 114 3.05 12.33 -15.47
CA GLN A 114 3.90 11.80 -14.41
C GLN A 114 5.42 11.81 -14.69
N ALA A 115 5.89 12.59 -15.67
CA ALA A 115 7.30 12.59 -16.06
C ALA A 115 8.28 12.87 -14.89
N PHE A 116 7.89 13.70 -13.92
CA PHE A 116 8.65 14.06 -12.72
C PHE A 116 7.77 13.97 -11.46
N ASP A 117 6.77 13.07 -11.45
CA ASP A 117 5.95 12.85 -10.26
C ASP A 117 6.84 12.41 -9.10
N GLU A 118 6.55 12.91 -7.91
CA GLU A 118 7.28 12.57 -6.68
C GLU A 118 8.77 12.93 -6.68
N CYS A 119 9.25 13.83 -7.56
CA CYS A 119 10.60 14.38 -7.49
C CYS A 119 10.75 15.34 -6.29
N TYR A 120 10.79 14.78 -5.07
CA TYR A 120 10.68 15.53 -3.80
C TYR A 120 11.77 16.59 -3.59
N GLU A 121 12.98 16.36 -4.10
CA GLU A 121 14.13 17.28 -3.99
C GLU A 121 14.21 18.30 -5.14
N LEU A 122 13.32 18.23 -6.14
CA LEU A 122 13.36 19.11 -7.29
C LEU A 122 13.07 20.56 -6.86
N GLU A 123 14.07 21.43 -6.93
CA GLU A 123 13.97 22.82 -6.48
C GLU A 123 13.66 23.78 -7.62
N THR A 124 14.20 23.51 -8.82
CA THR A 124 14.13 24.42 -9.97
C THR A 124 13.90 23.69 -11.28
N VAL A 125 13.03 24.26 -12.13
CA VAL A 125 12.78 23.77 -13.49
C VAL A 125 12.90 24.92 -14.48
N THR A 126 13.76 24.75 -15.48
CA THR A 126 13.90 25.68 -16.60
C THR A 126 13.31 25.04 -17.85
N LEU A 127 12.10 25.47 -18.21
CA LEU A 127 11.42 25.06 -19.44
C LEU A 127 12.02 25.82 -20.65
N ASN A 128 11.87 25.26 -21.85
CA ASN A 128 12.33 25.89 -23.08
C ASN A 128 11.18 26.58 -23.83
N ASP A 129 11.51 27.49 -24.74
CA ASP A 129 10.54 28.28 -25.51
C ASP A 129 9.67 27.47 -26.49
N GLU A 130 10.10 26.27 -26.89
CA GLU A 130 9.36 25.39 -27.80
C GLU A 130 8.39 24.45 -27.07
N LEU A 131 8.39 24.43 -25.73
CA LEU A 131 7.50 23.58 -24.96
C LEU A 131 6.03 23.99 -25.18
N GLU A 132 5.21 23.06 -25.65
CA GLU A 132 3.80 23.29 -25.97
C GLU A 132 2.84 22.74 -24.90
N SER A 133 3.21 21.68 -24.17
CA SER A 133 2.30 21.05 -23.20
C SER A 133 3.00 20.39 -22.01
N ILE A 134 2.33 20.45 -20.85
CA ILE A 134 2.70 19.78 -19.59
C ILE A 134 1.59 18.78 -19.22
N GLY A 135 1.98 17.52 -19.02
CA GLY A 135 1.09 16.39 -18.78
C GLY A 135 0.42 16.34 -17.40
N THR A 136 -0.52 15.41 -17.25
CA THR A 136 -1.25 15.20 -15.99
C THR A 136 -0.28 14.69 -14.92
N TYR A 137 -0.31 15.26 -13.71
CA TYR A 137 0.63 14.92 -12.62
C TYR A 137 2.13 15.08 -12.97
N ALA A 138 2.48 15.81 -14.04
CA ALA A 138 3.86 15.84 -14.55
C ALA A 138 4.91 16.25 -13.52
N PHE A 139 4.59 17.14 -12.58
CA PHE A 139 5.43 17.60 -11.46
C PHE A 139 4.68 17.48 -10.13
N SER A 140 3.75 16.54 -10.03
CA SER A 140 3.00 16.34 -8.80
C SER A 140 3.93 15.94 -7.64
N ARG A 141 3.62 16.41 -6.43
CA ARG A 141 4.39 16.13 -5.20
C ARG A 141 5.87 16.52 -5.27
N CYS A 142 6.25 17.46 -6.14
CA CYS A 142 7.57 18.10 -6.11
C CYS A 142 7.62 19.14 -4.97
N PHE A 143 7.63 18.66 -3.71
CA PHE A 143 7.44 19.53 -2.54
C PHE A 143 8.49 20.64 -2.42
N SER A 144 9.73 20.39 -2.86
CA SER A 144 10.82 21.38 -2.82
C SER A 144 10.80 22.39 -3.96
N LEU A 145 9.90 22.25 -4.94
CA LEU A 145 9.89 23.06 -6.15
C LEU A 145 9.51 24.50 -5.81
N LYS A 146 10.46 25.42 -5.99
CA LYS A 146 10.30 26.84 -5.65
C LYS A 146 10.02 27.70 -6.86
N GLU A 147 10.62 27.35 -8.00
CA GLU A 147 10.63 28.17 -9.20
C GLU A 147 10.48 27.31 -10.46
N VAL A 148 9.53 27.71 -11.32
CA VAL A 148 9.40 27.20 -12.68
C VAL A 148 9.51 28.36 -13.65
N LYS A 149 10.56 28.36 -14.48
CA LYS A 149 10.74 29.35 -15.55
C LYS A 149 10.07 28.82 -16.81
N THR A 150 9.01 29.51 -17.27
CA THR A 150 8.19 29.07 -18.40
C THR A 150 8.71 29.61 -19.73
N GLY A 151 8.37 28.92 -20.82
CA GLY A 151 8.70 29.31 -22.19
C GLY A 151 7.53 29.96 -22.91
N SER A 152 7.82 30.64 -24.03
CA SER A 152 6.85 31.49 -24.76
C SER A 152 5.78 30.78 -25.58
N LYS A 153 5.86 29.45 -25.81
CA LYS A 153 4.89 28.68 -26.62
C LYS A 153 4.01 27.71 -25.84
N LEU A 154 4.06 27.71 -24.51
CA LEU A 154 3.24 26.80 -23.71
C LEU A 154 1.75 27.05 -23.98
N LYS A 155 1.01 26.01 -24.39
CA LYS A 155 -0.42 26.09 -24.71
C LYS A 155 -1.30 25.42 -23.66
N GLU A 156 -0.87 24.29 -23.12
CA GLU A 156 -1.68 23.45 -22.24
C GLU A 156 -0.95 23.06 -20.95
N ILE A 157 -1.63 23.23 -19.82
CA ILE A 157 -1.25 22.67 -18.51
C ILE A 157 -2.37 21.74 -18.07
N LYS A 158 -2.07 20.44 -18.02
CA LYS A 158 -3.08 19.41 -17.71
C LYS A 158 -3.39 19.30 -16.22
N ARG A 159 -4.42 18.50 -15.95
CA ARG A 159 -4.96 18.22 -14.61
C ARG A 159 -3.84 17.87 -13.62
N ASP A 160 -3.86 18.48 -12.45
CA ASP A 160 -2.95 18.18 -11.33
C ASP A 160 -1.43 18.25 -11.65
N ALA A 161 -1.04 18.94 -12.72
CA ALA A 161 0.35 19.00 -13.19
C ALA A 161 1.36 19.41 -12.11
N PHE A 162 1.02 20.35 -11.23
CA PHE A 162 1.84 20.82 -10.11
C PHE A 162 1.16 20.60 -8.75
N CYS A 163 0.26 19.60 -8.66
CA CYS A 163 -0.44 19.31 -7.41
C CYS A 163 0.56 19.04 -6.28
N LEU A 164 0.30 19.58 -5.09
CA LEU A 164 1.14 19.43 -3.90
C LEU A 164 2.58 20.00 -4.05
N CYS A 165 2.84 20.91 -5.00
CA CYS A 165 4.09 21.69 -4.99
C CYS A 165 4.02 22.81 -3.96
N VAL A 166 4.05 22.45 -2.67
CA VAL A 166 3.76 23.35 -1.53
C VAL A 166 4.70 24.58 -1.45
N ASN A 167 5.91 24.49 -1.98
CA ASN A 167 6.88 25.60 -2.01
C ASN A 167 6.84 26.45 -3.29
N LEU A 168 6.01 26.08 -4.27
CA LEU A 168 5.87 26.85 -5.51
C LEU A 168 4.97 28.06 -5.24
N LYS A 169 5.56 29.24 -5.09
CA LYS A 169 4.84 30.46 -4.67
C LYS A 169 4.29 31.28 -5.83
N SER A 170 4.81 31.07 -7.03
CA SER A 170 4.40 31.79 -8.23
C SER A 170 4.64 30.94 -9.47
N PHE A 171 3.78 31.10 -10.46
CA PHE A 171 3.94 30.51 -11.78
C PHE A 171 3.58 31.56 -12.84
N GLU A 172 4.53 31.91 -13.70
CA GLU A 172 4.30 32.90 -14.76
C GLU A 172 3.57 32.25 -15.95
N ILE A 173 2.37 32.75 -16.24
CA ILE A 173 1.55 32.25 -17.36
C ILE A 173 1.78 33.15 -18.57
N GLY A 174 2.37 32.58 -19.61
CA GLY A 174 2.53 33.26 -20.90
C GLY A 174 1.20 33.47 -21.63
N GLU A 175 1.13 34.49 -22.48
CA GLU A 175 -0.05 34.80 -23.30
C GLU A 175 -0.44 33.64 -24.25
N SER A 176 0.48 32.74 -24.55
CA SER A 176 0.26 31.58 -25.42
C SER A 176 -0.64 30.51 -24.82
N VAL A 177 -0.81 30.49 -23.48
CA VAL A 177 -1.58 29.43 -22.82
C VAL A 177 -3.05 29.55 -23.21
N GLU A 178 -3.63 28.43 -23.65
CA GLU A 178 -5.00 28.30 -24.12
C GLU A 178 -5.87 27.51 -23.13
N GLU A 179 -5.27 26.59 -22.38
CA GLU A 179 -5.98 25.71 -21.46
C GLU A 179 -5.17 25.41 -20.19
N ILE A 180 -5.84 25.53 -19.04
CA ILE A 180 -5.35 25.07 -17.73
C ILE A 180 -6.48 24.28 -17.09
N GLN A 181 -6.24 22.99 -16.86
CA GLN A 181 -7.24 22.06 -16.35
C GLN A 181 -7.33 22.12 -14.82
N SER A 182 -8.45 21.62 -14.29
CA SER A 182 -8.72 21.59 -12.85
C SER A 182 -7.58 20.99 -12.02
N GLY A 183 -7.31 21.58 -10.86
CA GLY A 183 -6.32 21.07 -9.90
C GLY A 183 -4.85 21.21 -10.33
N ALA A 184 -4.57 21.80 -11.51
CA ALA A 184 -3.19 21.98 -12.00
C ALA A 184 -2.22 22.61 -10.99
N PHE A 185 -2.72 23.46 -10.09
CA PHE A 185 -1.98 24.11 -9.00
C PHE A 185 -2.61 23.84 -7.62
N GLN A 186 -3.36 22.75 -7.47
CA GLN A 186 -3.94 22.36 -6.20
C GLN A 186 -2.85 22.18 -5.15
N ARG A 187 -3.08 22.73 -3.95
CA ARG A 187 -2.16 22.58 -2.82
C ARG A 187 -0.72 23.06 -3.14
N THR A 188 -0.61 24.12 -3.94
CA THR A 188 0.65 24.85 -4.14
C THR A 188 0.77 26.00 -3.14
N GLY A 189 1.94 26.65 -3.11
CA GLY A 189 2.12 27.93 -2.41
C GLY A 189 1.58 29.15 -3.17
N ILE A 190 0.91 28.95 -4.31
CA ILE A 190 0.34 30.03 -5.12
C ILE A 190 -0.97 30.48 -4.48
N GLU A 191 -0.97 31.64 -3.83
CA GLU A 191 -2.17 32.19 -3.19
C GLU A 191 -3.07 32.94 -4.19
N VAL A 192 -2.45 33.62 -5.17
CA VAL A 192 -3.15 34.44 -6.17
C VAL A 192 -2.78 33.96 -7.56
N PHE A 193 -3.80 33.60 -8.33
CA PHE A 193 -3.67 33.14 -9.70
C PHE A 193 -4.40 34.09 -10.65
N GLU A 194 -3.67 34.64 -11.61
CA GLU A 194 -4.25 35.52 -12.63
C GLU A 194 -4.58 34.72 -13.88
N VAL A 195 -5.86 34.70 -14.25
CA VAL A 195 -6.33 34.07 -15.48
C VAL A 195 -5.99 34.98 -16.67
N PRO A 196 -5.31 34.49 -17.71
CA PRO A 196 -5.02 35.29 -18.90
C PRO A 196 -6.29 35.84 -19.55
N GLU A 197 -6.24 37.10 -20.01
CA GLU A 197 -7.41 37.82 -20.57
C GLU A 197 -8.07 37.11 -21.77
N ARG A 198 -7.35 36.23 -22.46
CA ARG A 198 -7.89 35.49 -23.61
C ARG A 198 -8.81 34.33 -23.23
N PHE A 199 -8.83 33.92 -21.96
CA PHE A 199 -9.64 32.78 -21.53
C PHE A 199 -11.11 33.17 -21.58
N GLU A 200 -11.87 32.49 -22.43
CA GLU A 200 -13.34 32.60 -22.45
C GLU A 200 -13.98 31.74 -21.35
N LYS A 201 -13.23 30.77 -20.81
CA LYS A 201 -13.69 29.85 -19.78
C LYS A 201 -12.54 29.53 -18.82
N ALA A 202 -12.79 29.61 -17.52
CA ALA A 202 -11.85 29.26 -16.48
C ALA A 202 -12.31 27.99 -15.72
N GLU A 203 -11.36 27.13 -15.37
CA GLU A 203 -11.55 26.04 -14.41
C GLU A 203 -10.91 26.43 -13.07
N ASN A 204 -11.33 25.78 -11.98
CA ASN A 204 -10.65 25.99 -10.71
C ASN A 204 -9.31 25.23 -10.72
N VAL A 205 -8.23 25.99 -10.85
CA VAL A 205 -6.86 25.44 -10.87
C VAL A 205 -6.39 24.93 -9.51
N PHE A 206 -7.09 25.28 -8.43
CA PHE A 206 -6.72 24.94 -7.07
C PHE A 206 -7.47 23.73 -6.48
N VAL A 207 -8.45 23.17 -7.19
CA VAL A 207 -9.32 22.08 -6.70
C VAL A 207 -9.40 20.94 -7.71
N SER A 208 -9.13 19.70 -7.27
CA SER A 208 -9.23 18.47 -8.09
C SER A 208 -10.47 17.61 -7.77
N TYR A 209 -10.71 16.56 -8.58
CA TYR A 209 -11.74 15.54 -8.33
C TYR A 209 -11.35 14.59 -7.19
N ASP A 210 -10.04 14.39 -7.00
CA ASP A 210 -9.52 13.25 -6.26
C ASP A 210 -9.18 13.60 -4.79
N ILE A 211 -9.29 14.88 -4.38
CA ILE A 211 -8.83 15.39 -3.08
C ILE A 211 -9.92 16.31 -2.46
N PRO A 212 -10.12 16.30 -1.12
CA PRO A 212 -11.13 17.14 -0.44
C PRO A 212 -11.02 18.64 -0.75
N LYS A 213 -12.18 19.32 -0.71
CA LYS A 213 -12.43 20.69 -1.20
C LYS A 213 -11.93 21.83 -0.29
N GLU A 214 -11.00 21.57 0.62
CA GLU A 214 -10.67 22.52 1.71
C GLU A 214 -9.69 23.63 1.33
N TYR A 215 -9.10 23.58 0.14
CA TYR A 215 -8.09 24.55 -0.27
C TYR A 215 -8.71 25.90 -0.66
N CYS A 216 -8.17 26.99 -0.11
CA CYS A 216 -8.52 28.35 -0.49
C CYS A 216 -7.46 28.97 -1.39
N GLY A 217 -7.90 29.56 -2.50
CA GLY A 217 -7.06 30.32 -3.42
C GLY A 217 -7.80 31.54 -3.95
N ILE A 218 -7.06 32.47 -4.53
CA ILE A 218 -7.61 33.71 -5.11
C ILE A 218 -7.42 33.64 -6.62
N ILE A 219 -8.51 33.73 -7.38
CA ILE A 219 -8.47 33.73 -8.84
C ILE A 219 -8.88 35.11 -9.37
N LYS A 220 -7.95 35.80 -10.02
CA LYS A 220 -8.16 37.08 -10.70
C LYS A 220 -8.60 36.83 -12.15
N ILE A 221 -9.80 37.29 -12.51
CA ILE A 221 -10.39 37.14 -13.85
C ILE A 221 -10.59 38.53 -14.45
N LYS A 222 -9.70 38.89 -15.37
CA LYS A 222 -9.73 40.20 -16.06
C LYS A 222 -10.68 40.22 -17.27
N ASN A 223 -10.92 39.08 -17.90
CA ASN A 223 -11.84 39.03 -19.04
C ASN A 223 -13.30 39.10 -18.55
N PRO A 224 -14.05 40.18 -18.87
CA PRO A 224 -15.43 40.32 -18.39
C PRO A 224 -16.38 39.27 -18.96
N GLU A 225 -16.04 38.63 -20.08
CA GLU A 225 -16.86 37.60 -20.73
C GLU A 225 -16.53 36.17 -20.26
N CYS A 226 -15.50 35.98 -19.42
CA CYS A 226 -15.04 34.67 -19.00
C CYS A 226 -16.09 33.93 -18.15
N GLU A 227 -16.36 32.67 -18.50
CA GLU A 227 -17.25 31.76 -17.77
C GLU A 227 -16.48 30.90 -16.75
N LEU A 228 -17.00 30.78 -15.54
CA LEU A 228 -16.60 29.77 -14.56
C LEU A 228 -17.18 28.40 -14.97
N ARG A 229 -16.34 27.40 -15.20
CA ARG A 229 -16.76 26.00 -15.46
C ARG A 229 -16.91 25.21 -14.16
N ASN A 230 -17.78 24.19 -14.16
CA ASN A 230 -17.99 23.24 -13.05
C ASN A 230 -18.35 23.92 -11.71
N GLU A 231 -19.65 24.16 -11.51
CA GLU A 231 -20.22 24.93 -10.39
C GLU A 231 -19.81 24.41 -8.99
N THR A 232 -19.55 23.11 -8.86
CA THR A 232 -19.23 22.41 -7.60
C THR A 232 -17.74 22.33 -7.29
N ARG A 233 -16.93 23.25 -7.82
CA ARG A 233 -15.46 23.22 -7.67
C ARG A 233 -14.85 24.51 -7.19
N TRP A 234 -15.64 25.57 -7.09
CA TRP A 234 -15.16 26.89 -6.70
C TRP A 234 -15.41 27.17 -5.22
N GLU A 235 -15.93 26.19 -4.48
CA GLU A 235 -16.10 26.31 -3.04
C GLU A 235 -14.75 26.66 -2.42
N ASN A 236 -14.72 27.66 -1.54
CA ASN A 236 -13.53 28.20 -0.88
C ASN A 236 -12.54 29.02 -1.75
N THR A 237 -12.87 29.28 -3.02
CA THR A 237 -12.04 30.15 -3.89
C THR A 237 -12.63 31.57 -3.95
N LEU A 238 -11.79 32.59 -3.72
CA LEU A 238 -12.17 33.99 -3.89
C LEU A 238 -12.03 34.39 -5.36
N ILE A 239 -13.13 34.83 -5.97
CA ILE A 239 -13.14 35.34 -7.34
C ILE A 239 -12.93 36.85 -7.34
N VAL A 240 -11.84 37.34 -7.92
CA VAL A 240 -11.60 38.78 -8.12
C VAL A 240 -11.93 39.10 -9.57
N CYS A 241 -12.97 39.89 -9.81
CA CYS A 241 -13.45 40.19 -11.17
C CYS A 241 -14.14 41.55 -11.26
N ASP A 242 -14.42 42.02 -12.47
CA ASP A 242 -15.14 43.28 -12.68
C ASP A 242 -16.61 43.20 -12.22
N GLU A 243 -17.15 44.32 -11.73
CA GLU A 243 -18.52 44.45 -11.21
C GLU A 243 -19.59 44.07 -12.25
N ASN A 244 -19.30 44.19 -13.54
CA ASN A 244 -20.22 43.86 -14.63
C ASN A 244 -19.79 42.60 -15.40
N SER A 245 -18.91 41.77 -14.84
CA SER A 245 -18.40 40.56 -15.50
C SER A 245 -19.35 39.37 -15.37
N ARG A 246 -19.25 38.45 -16.34
CA ARG A 246 -19.93 37.15 -16.31
C ARG A 246 -19.51 36.28 -15.14
N ALA A 247 -18.23 36.34 -14.77
CA ALA A 247 -17.68 35.67 -13.60
C ALA A 247 -18.38 36.12 -12.31
N ARG A 248 -18.63 37.42 -12.12
CA ARG A 248 -19.41 37.94 -10.98
C ARG A 248 -20.82 37.33 -10.95
N TYR A 249 -21.56 37.40 -12.05
CA TYR A 249 -22.93 36.88 -12.09
C TYR A 249 -22.99 35.39 -11.77
N GLN A 250 -22.00 34.62 -12.22
CA GLN A 250 -21.87 33.20 -11.89
C GLN A 250 -21.47 32.99 -10.42
N ALA A 251 -20.54 33.78 -9.88
CA ALA A 251 -20.19 33.72 -8.46
C ALA A 251 -21.40 33.96 -7.55
N GLU A 252 -22.23 34.97 -7.83
CA GLU A 252 -23.47 35.22 -7.08
C GLU A 252 -24.47 34.06 -7.22
N ARG A 253 -24.65 33.53 -8.43
CA ARG A 253 -25.53 32.40 -8.70
C ARG A 253 -25.10 31.14 -7.94
N TYR A 254 -23.80 30.91 -7.85
CA TYR A 254 -23.20 29.74 -7.21
C TYR A 254 -22.89 29.96 -5.72
N LYS A 255 -23.19 31.15 -5.18
CA LYS A 255 -22.91 31.52 -3.78
C LYS A 255 -21.42 31.43 -3.43
N LEU A 256 -20.56 31.83 -4.38
CA LEU A 256 -19.12 31.90 -4.21
C LEU A 256 -18.70 33.26 -3.62
N ASN A 257 -17.58 33.27 -2.91
CA ASN A 257 -16.96 34.51 -2.45
C ASN A 257 -16.36 35.26 -3.65
N TRP A 258 -16.66 36.55 -3.76
CA TRP A 258 -16.10 37.39 -4.81
C TRP A 258 -15.92 38.84 -4.35
N CYS A 259 -15.00 39.56 -4.98
CA CYS A 259 -14.81 41.00 -4.80
C CYS A 259 -14.34 41.68 -6.10
N THR A 260 -14.43 43.00 -6.15
CA THR A 260 -13.85 43.78 -7.26
C THR A 260 -12.33 43.90 -7.12
N PHE A 261 -11.64 44.25 -8.21
CA PHE A 261 -10.21 44.56 -8.15
C PHE A 261 -9.90 45.68 -7.13
N GLU A 262 -10.72 46.73 -7.06
CA GLU A 262 -10.54 47.80 -6.07
C GLU A 262 -10.71 47.30 -4.63
N GLN A 263 -11.73 46.47 -4.37
CA GLN A 263 -11.94 45.85 -3.05
C GLN A 263 -10.78 44.93 -2.68
N PHE A 264 -10.28 44.14 -3.63
CA PHE A 264 -9.13 43.27 -3.43
C PHE A 264 -7.88 44.07 -3.03
N GLU A 265 -7.54 45.13 -3.77
CA GLU A 265 -6.36 45.95 -3.49
C GLU A 265 -6.48 46.74 -2.17
N ASN A 266 -7.71 47.08 -1.75
CA ASN A 266 -7.96 47.74 -0.46
C ASN A 266 -8.05 46.76 0.72
N GLY A 267 -8.10 45.44 0.48
CA GLY A 267 -8.32 44.43 1.53
C GLY A 267 -9.79 44.32 2.00
N ASP A 268 -10.73 44.87 1.23
CA ASP A 268 -12.16 44.92 1.54
C ASP A 268 -12.89 43.62 1.08
N TYR A 269 -12.43 42.46 1.55
CA TYR A 269 -13.03 41.17 1.24
C TYR A 269 -12.91 40.19 2.43
N GLU A 270 -13.76 39.17 2.45
CA GLU A 270 -13.67 38.11 3.45
C GLU A 270 -12.50 37.19 3.11
N LYS A 271 -11.41 37.32 3.87
CA LYS A 271 -10.25 36.46 3.72
C LYS A 271 -10.56 35.11 4.36
N GLN A 272 -10.59 34.07 3.54
CA GLN A 272 -10.60 32.70 4.04
C GLN A 272 -9.14 32.31 4.31
N GLU A 273 -8.80 32.13 5.58
CA GLU A 273 -7.48 31.62 5.97
C GLU A 273 -7.58 30.11 6.17
N LEU A 274 -6.61 29.36 5.63
CA LEU A 274 -6.46 27.96 5.97
C LEU A 274 -6.20 27.85 7.47
N SER A 275 -6.77 26.81 8.09
CA SER A 275 -6.41 26.45 9.45
C SER A 275 -4.90 26.23 9.54
N ALA A 276 -4.27 26.58 10.65
CA ALA A 276 -2.88 26.21 10.88
C ALA A 276 -2.70 24.68 10.99
N LEU A 277 -3.79 23.94 11.23
CA LEU A 277 -3.86 22.48 11.12
C LEU A 277 -4.20 21.97 9.72
N ASP A 278 -4.38 22.84 8.74
CA ASP A 278 -4.60 22.39 7.36
C ASP A 278 -3.39 21.54 6.91
N PRO A 279 -3.60 20.36 6.31
CA PRO A 279 -2.52 19.47 5.91
C PRO A 279 -1.45 20.14 5.03
N LEU A 280 -1.82 21.12 4.21
CA LEU A 280 -0.84 21.87 3.41
C LEU A 280 0.06 22.74 4.28
N ILE A 281 -0.53 23.45 5.25
CA ILE A 281 0.23 24.30 6.17
C ILE A 281 1.15 23.43 7.01
N CYS A 282 0.64 22.31 7.52
CA CYS A 282 1.43 21.37 8.30
C CYS A 282 2.59 20.76 7.50
N LEU A 283 2.33 20.32 6.26
CA LEU A 283 3.36 19.78 5.39
C LEU A 283 4.42 20.83 5.06
N ARG A 284 4.03 22.08 4.79
CA ARG A 284 4.98 23.16 4.50
C ARG A 284 5.85 23.51 5.70
N ASP A 285 5.25 23.59 6.89
CA ASP A 285 5.92 24.13 8.07
C ASP A 285 6.66 23.05 8.87
N TYR A 286 6.23 21.78 8.77
CA TYR A 286 6.78 20.66 9.55
C TYR A 286 7.16 19.43 8.72
N GLY A 287 6.80 19.36 7.43
CA GLY A 287 7.01 18.16 6.61
C GLY A 287 6.09 16.99 6.94
N MET A 288 5.08 17.21 7.79
CA MET A 288 4.17 16.18 8.29
C MET A 288 2.73 16.71 8.41
N SER A 289 1.75 15.80 8.46
CA SER A 289 0.35 16.10 8.74
C SER A 289 -0.04 15.61 10.14
N PHE A 290 -1.15 16.11 10.68
CA PHE A 290 -1.61 15.78 12.02
C PHE A 290 -3.09 15.43 12.03
N LYS A 291 -3.46 14.50 12.92
CA LYS A 291 -4.84 14.13 13.21
C LYS A 291 -5.19 14.50 14.64
N GLU A 292 -6.36 15.13 14.81
CA GLU A 292 -6.89 15.42 16.14
C GLU A 292 -7.31 14.13 16.88
N THR A 293 -7.00 14.09 18.17
CA THR A 293 -7.37 13.04 19.14
C THR A 293 -7.96 13.69 20.39
N GLU A 294 -8.53 12.90 21.31
CA GLU A 294 -9.10 13.43 22.56
C GLU A 294 -8.05 14.18 23.42
N ASP A 295 -6.78 13.80 23.34
CA ASP A 295 -5.70 14.32 24.20
C ASP A 295 -4.82 15.39 23.53
N GLY A 296 -4.97 15.61 22.21
CA GLY A 296 -4.09 16.47 21.41
C GLY A 296 -3.94 15.98 19.98
N LEU A 297 -2.78 16.21 19.36
CA LEU A 297 -2.49 15.81 17.98
C LEU A 297 -1.66 14.53 17.92
N LYS A 298 -2.01 13.67 16.98
CA LYS A 298 -1.20 12.53 16.53
C LYS A 298 -0.56 12.86 15.19
N VAL A 299 0.72 12.56 15.02
CA VAL A 299 1.37 12.64 13.69
C VAL A 299 0.69 11.63 12.76
N GLU A 300 0.14 12.13 11.66
CA GLU A 300 -0.61 11.32 10.70
C GLU A 300 0.28 10.87 9.55
N ASP A 301 0.85 11.80 8.77
CA ASP A 301 1.76 11.48 7.67
C ASP A 301 3.10 12.18 7.83
N VAL A 302 4.19 11.56 7.38
CA VAL A 302 5.53 12.18 7.31
C VAL A 302 6.03 12.11 5.87
N LEU A 303 6.07 13.26 5.19
CA LEU A 303 6.40 13.36 3.76
C LEU A 303 7.72 14.08 3.49
N MET A 304 8.25 14.85 4.46
CA MET A 304 9.53 15.52 4.36
C MET A 304 10.28 15.51 5.70
N ALA A 305 11.61 15.57 5.62
CA ALA A 305 12.49 15.83 6.75
C ALA A 305 13.64 16.74 6.28
N GLU A 306 14.12 17.62 7.16
CA GLU A 306 15.18 18.57 6.83
C GLU A 306 16.55 17.99 7.20
N ASP A 307 17.48 17.93 6.25
CA ASP A 307 18.88 17.48 6.47
C ASP A 307 19.01 16.14 7.22
N GLY A 308 18.10 15.20 6.96
CA GLY A 308 18.05 13.90 7.62
C GLY A 308 17.65 13.96 9.10
N THR A 309 17.04 15.07 9.53
CA THR A 309 16.47 15.26 10.87
C THR A 309 14.96 15.46 10.76
N LEU A 310 14.21 14.61 11.47
CA LEU A 310 12.77 14.75 11.64
C LEU A 310 12.50 15.33 13.03
N VAL A 311 11.87 16.50 13.07
CA VAL A 311 11.54 17.21 14.31
C VAL A 311 10.03 17.15 14.51
N ILE A 312 9.58 16.44 15.55
CA ILE A 312 8.17 16.44 15.95
C ILE A 312 7.95 17.65 16.85
N PRO A 313 7.07 18.61 16.48
CA PRO A 313 6.89 19.83 17.25
C PRO A 313 6.21 19.55 18.60
N ASP A 314 6.39 20.45 19.57
CA ASP A 314 5.69 20.38 20.86
C ASP A 314 4.17 20.59 20.71
N GLU A 315 3.79 21.50 19.82
CA GLU A 315 2.42 21.91 19.57
C GLU A 315 2.29 22.45 18.13
N VAL A 316 1.10 22.33 17.56
CA VAL A 316 0.71 22.98 16.30
C VAL A 316 -0.55 23.78 16.58
N ASP A 317 -0.52 25.07 16.26
CA ASP A 317 -1.60 26.03 16.56
C ASP A 317 -2.06 26.03 18.04
N GLY A 318 -1.11 25.84 18.97
CA GLY A 318 -1.38 25.78 20.41
C GLY A 318 -2.03 24.48 20.89
N ILE A 319 -2.19 23.48 20.03
CA ILE A 319 -2.66 22.13 20.38
C ILE A 319 -1.43 21.22 20.51
N PRO A 320 -1.25 20.52 21.65
CA PRO A 320 -0.05 19.72 21.89
C PRO A 320 0.01 18.51 20.96
N VAL A 321 1.20 18.21 20.43
CA VAL A 321 1.45 16.92 19.75
C VAL A 321 1.78 15.89 20.81
N VAL A 322 0.90 14.91 20.96
CA VAL A 322 0.91 13.94 22.07
C VAL A 322 1.28 12.53 21.64
N GLU A 323 1.22 12.23 20.34
CA GLU A 323 1.47 10.89 19.84
C GLU A 323 2.26 10.88 18.54
N PHE A 324 3.32 10.06 18.51
CA PHE A 324 4.11 9.79 17.32
C PHE A 324 3.92 8.32 16.92
N GLY A 325 3.46 8.08 15.69
CA GLY A 325 3.24 6.71 15.23
C GLY A 325 2.92 6.63 13.76
N MET A 326 3.70 5.86 13.01
CA MET A 326 3.55 5.70 11.55
C MET A 326 2.62 4.53 11.19
N TYR A 327 2.28 3.68 12.17
CA TYR A 327 1.36 2.58 12.02
C TYR A 327 0.03 2.92 12.70
N THR A 328 -1.06 2.76 11.96
CA THR A 328 -2.43 2.85 12.46
C THR A 328 -3.15 1.60 12.03
N GLU A 329 -3.79 0.90 12.97
CA GLU A 329 -4.63 -0.27 12.70
C GLU A 329 -5.60 0.01 11.55
N GLY A 330 -5.65 -0.90 10.55
CA GLY A 330 -6.61 -0.87 9.45
C GLY A 330 -6.36 0.14 8.31
N ILE A 331 -5.13 0.60 8.08
CA ILE A 331 -4.81 1.49 6.94
C ILE A 331 -3.60 0.94 6.15
N GLU A 332 -3.87 0.52 4.91
CA GLU A 332 -2.94 -0.12 3.96
C GLU A 332 -1.87 0.79 3.33
N TYR A 333 -1.85 2.09 3.66
CA TYR A 333 -0.89 3.03 3.07
C TYR A 333 0.22 3.36 4.05
N LYS A 334 1.48 3.28 3.58
CA LYS A 334 2.63 3.84 4.30
C LYS A 334 2.37 5.33 4.54
N ARG A 335 2.05 5.68 5.79
CA ARG A 335 1.91 7.06 6.25
C ARG A 335 3.24 7.80 6.33
N ILE A 336 4.33 7.09 6.13
CA ILE A 336 5.65 7.67 5.94
C ILE A 336 6.12 7.45 4.51
N ASN A 337 6.63 8.53 3.90
CA ASN A 337 7.37 8.42 2.66
C ASN A 337 8.59 7.52 2.89
N SER A 338 8.69 6.40 2.15
CA SER A 338 9.76 5.40 2.34
C SER A 338 11.16 5.99 2.27
N ARG A 339 11.34 7.08 1.50
CA ARG A 339 12.62 7.79 1.41
C ARG A 339 12.88 8.69 2.61
N VAL A 340 11.86 9.39 3.13
CA VAL A 340 12.05 10.12 4.40
C VAL A 340 12.46 9.14 5.50
N ALA A 341 11.87 7.95 5.51
CA ALA A 341 12.27 6.90 6.43
C ALA A 341 13.75 6.46 6.24
N GLU A 342 14.22 6.37 4.99
CA GLU A 342 15.63 6.05 4.68
C GLU A 342 16.61 7.21 4.93
N ASP A 343 16.23 8.47 4.72
CA ASP A 343 17.14 9.62 4.84
C ASP A 343 17.28 10.12 6.28
N VAL A 344 16.25 9.90 7.10
CA VAL A 344 16.24 10.33 8.50
C VAL A 344 17.24 9.52 9.33
N LYS A 345 18.26 10.24 9.82
CA LYS A 345 19.30 9.76 10.73
C LYS A 345 19.07 10.24 12.16
N LYS A 346 18.22 11.25 12.35
CA LYS A 346 17.93 11.83 13.65
C LYS A 346 16.45 12.13 13.80
N ILE A 347 15.86 11.72 14.93
CA ILE A 347 14.51 12.12 15.32
C ILE A 347 14.58 12.92 16.63
N VAL A 348 13.90 14.06 16.66
CA VAL A 348 13.72 14.89 17.85
C VAL A 348 12.23 14.89 18.19
N LEU A 349 11.86 14.29 19.32
CA LEU A 349 10.49 14.28 19.81
C LEU A 349 10.20 15.54 20.63
N GLY A 350 9.06 16.18 20.38
CA GLY A 350 8.56 17.28 21.21
C GLY A 350 8.31 16.84 22.65
N LYS A 351 8.43 17.78 23.59
CA LYS A 351 8.28 17.55 25.04
C LYS A 351 6.89 17.08 25.43
N ASN A 352 5.89 17.37 24.61
CA ASN A 352 4.49 17.01 24.85
C ASN A 352 4.14 15.62 24.29
N VAL A 353 5.04 14.96 23.55
CA VAL A 353 4.82 13.61 23.03
C VAL A 353 4.76 12.65 24.20
N LYS A 354 3.58 12.07 24.43
CA LYS A 354 3.29 11.11 25.50
C LYS A 354 3.36 9.67 25.05
N ARG A 355 3.05 9.40 23.78
CA ARG A 355 2.93 8.04 23.27
C ARG A 355 3.72 7.86 21.98
N ILE A 356 4.44 6.74 21.87
CA ILE A 356 4.93 6.22 20.60
C ILE A 356 4.10 4.99 20.24
N SER A 357 3.58 4.90 19.02
CA SER A 357 2.77 3.75 18.59
C SER A 357 3.58 2.47 18.48
N GLU A 358 2.87 1.34 18.38
CA GLU A 358 3.45 0.08 17.90
C GLU A 358 4.16 0.31 16.56
N ARG A 359 5.36 -0.28 16.42
CA ARG A 359 6.25 -0.13 15.25
C ARG A 359 6.60 1.32 14.87
N GLY A 360 6.46 2.28 15.80
CA GLY A 360 6.53 3.72 15.54
C GLY A 360 7.77 4.22 14.81
N PHE A 361 8.95 3.61 15.02
CA PHE A 361 10.19 3.95 14.31
C PHE A 361 10.68 2.89 13.33
N GLU A 362 9.93 1.80 13.09
CA GLU A 362 10.44 0.61 12.39
C GLU A 362 10.93 0.89 10.96
N GLU A 363 10.30 1.86 10.29
CA GLU A 363 10.64 2.22 8.92
C GLU A 363 11.97 3.00 8.82
N PHE A 364 12.46 3.60 9.91
CA PHE A 364 13.66 4.46 9.88
C PHE A 364 14.98 3.68 9.93
N ARG A 365 15.28 2.90 8.89
CA ARG A 365 16.43 1.96 8.85
C ARG A 365 17.81 2.61 9.04
N ASN A 366 17.92 3.91 8.76
CA ASN A 366 19.16 4.66 8.90
C ASN A 366 19.21 5.56 10.14
N LEU A 367 18.22 5.45 11.03
CA LEU A 367 18.14 6.22 12.26
C LEU A 367 19.35 5.94 13.16
N GLU A 368 20.06 6.99 13.54
CA GLU A 368 21.23 6.93 14.41
C GLU A 368 20.93 7.51 15.80
N VAL A 369 20.09 8.55 15.88
CA VAL A 369 19.86 9.32 17.09
C VAL A 369 18.37 9.57 17.31
N ILE A 370 17.89 9.30 18.52
CA ILE A 370 16.56 9.72 18.99
C ILE A 370 16.77 10.56 20.25
N GLU A 371 16.20 11.76 20.31
CA GLU A 371 16.28 12.65 21.47
C GLU A 371 14.95 13.40 21.72
N GLY A 372 14.80 13.98 22.92
CA GLY A 372 13.61 14.75 23.31
C GLY A 372 12.57 13.89 24.05
N GLY A 373 11.28 14.14 23.82
CA GLY A 373 10.19 13.32 24.36
C GLY A 373 10.12 13.35 25.89
N GLU A 374 10.32 14.53 26.50
CA GLU A 374 10.33 14.71 27.95
C GLU A 374 9.06 14.18 28.66
N GLY A 375 7.93 14.24 27.95
CA GLY A 375 6.60 13.84 28.42
C GLY A 375 6.21 12.42 28.05
N LEU A 376 7.14 11.60 27.54
CA LEU A 376 6.84 10.24 27.07
C LEU A 376 6.42 9.34 28.25
N GLU A 377 5.23 8.77 28.14
CA GLU A 377 4.56 7.90 29.12
C GLU A 377 4.38 6.46 28.59
N GLU A 378 4.19 6.29 27.28
CA GLU A 378 3.91 5.00 26.64
C GLU A 378 4.76 4.77 25.39
N ILE A 379 5.25 3.54 25.23
CA ILE A 379 5.96 3.10 24.03
C ILE A 379 5.31 1.79 23.57
N GLY A 380 4.76 1.79 22.36
CA GLY A 380 4.15 0.62 21.74
C GLY A 380 5.16 -0.48 21.43
N LYS A 381 4.66 -1.69 21.22
CA LYS A 381 5.49 -2.86 20.91
C LYS A 381 6.29 -2.62 19.62
N TYR A 382 7.53 -3.12 19.58
CA TYR A 382 8.43 -2.95 18.44
C TYR A 382 8.62 -1.50 17.97
N ALA A 383 8.35 -0.49 18.80
CA ALA A 383 8.55 0.91 18.42
C ALA A 383 9.97 1.15 17.87
N PHE A 384 10.97 0.40 18.35
CA PHE A 384 12.37 0.46 17.90
C PHE A 384 12.80 -0.77 17.07
N GLY A 385 11.86 -1.50 16.47
CA GLY A 385 12.16 -2.65 15.62
C GLY A 385 13.02 -2.27 14.41
N ARG A 386 13.90 -3.16 13.95
CA ARG A 386 14.69 -2.98 12.71
C ARG A 386 15.61 -1.73 12.66
N LEU A 387 15.96 -1.17 13.83
CA LEU A 387 16.83 0.01 13.97
C LEU A 387 18.31 -0.35 14.15
N ASP A 388 18.96 -0.84 13.08
CA ASP A 388 20.32 -1.39 13.14
C ASP A 388 21.42 -0.33 13.34
N LYS A 389 21.14 0.94 13.03
CA LYS A 389 22.12 2.03 13.07
C LYS A 389 22.03 2.93 14.30
N VAL A 390 21.10 2.67 15.21
CA VAL A 390 20.89 3.53 16.39
C VAL A 390 22.10 3.49 17.31
N LYS A 391 22.72 4.67 17.46
CA LYS A 391 23.87 4.94 18.32
C LYS A 391 23.46 5.50 19.66
N SER A 392 22.33 6.20 19.75
CA SER A 392 21.84 6.78 21.00
C SER A 392 20.33 7.04 21.00
N ILE A 393 19.70 6.76 22.13
CA ILE A 393 18.32 7.16 22.44
C ILE A 393 18.39 7.90 23.77
N SER A 394 17.91 9.15 23.80
CA SER A 394 17.95 9.99 25.00
C SER A 394 16.61 10.67 25.20
N PHE A 395 15.77 10.07 26.05
CA PHE A 395 14.62 10.77 26.62
C PHE A 395 15.09 11.59 27.83
N SER A 396 14.38 12.66 28.19
CA SER A 396 14.80 13.58 29.25
C SER A 396 14.85 12.92 30.65
N ASP A 397 15.21 13.70 31.69
CA ASP A 397 15.50 13.25 33.07
C ASP A 397 14.44 12.36 33.77
N ASN A 398 13.23 12.20 33.20
CA ASN A 398 12.20 11.27 33.68
C ASN A 398 12.43 9.82 33.22
N ILE A 399 13.24 9.59 32.18
CA ILE A 399 13.73 8.27 31.73
C ILE A 399 15.25 8.38 31.59
N ARG A 400 15.98 8.34 32.72
CA ARG A 400 17.41 8.72 32.75
C ARG A 400 18.32 7.81 31.90
N ASN A 401 19.01 8.45 30.97
CA ASN A 401 20.36 8.15 30.44
C ASN A 401 20.70 6.68 30.15
N ILE A 402 20.50 6.31 28.88
CA ILE A 402 20.98 5.05 28.30
C ILE A 402 22.46 5.21 27.90
N LYS A 403 23.36 4.50 28.59
CA LYS A 403 24.76 4.33 28.17
C LYS A 403 25.00 2.88 27.75
N PHE A 404 25.67 2.72 26.62
CA PHE A 404 26.02 1.43 26.05
C PHE A 404 27.31 0.89 26.66
N ASP A 405 27.27 -0.31 27.23
CA ASP A 405 28.46 -1.11 27.51
C ASP A 405 28.62 -2.17 26.39
N PRO A 406 29.84 -2.39 25.87
CA PRO A 406 30.11 -3.50 24.96
C PRO A 406 29.97 -4.83 25.71
N CYS A 407 29.31 -5.80 25.08
CA CYS A 407 29.09 -7.16 25.60
C CYS A 407 30.35 -7.74 26.27
N ASP A 408 30.24 -8.10 27.55
CA ASP A 408 31.26 -8.84 28.29
C ASP A 408 30.83 -10.31 28.51
N GLU A 409 31.82 -11.18 28.27
CA GLU A 409 32.04 -12.58 28.66
C GLU A 409 31.14 -13.72 28.10
N PHE A 410 31.77 -14.46 27.17
CA PHE A 410 31.32 -15.68 26.51
C PHE A 410 31.22 -16.90 27.46
N LEU A 411 30.07 -17.57 27.47
CA LEU A 411 29.98 -18.97 27.84
C LEU A 411 30.03 -19.82 26.56
N SER A 412 31.22 -20.06 26.03
CA SER A 412 31.40 -20.97 24.88
C SER A 412 31.26 -22.42 25.34
N GLU A 413 30.04 -22.90 25.59
CA GLU A 413 29.77 -24.33 25.75
C GLU A 413 29.00 -24.84 24.53
N LEU A 414 29.70 -25.56 23.65
CA LEU A 414 29.06 -26.37 22.61
C LEU A 414 28.29 -27.50 23.29
N ALA A 415 26.97 -27.37 23.35
CA ALA A 415 26.06 -28.46 23.70
C ALA A 415 25.17 -28.75 22.49
N TYR A 416 24.93 -30.02 22.18
CA TYR A 416 24.05 -30.40 21.05
C TYR A 416 24.42 -29.77 19.70
N GLY A 417 25.70 -29.44 19.48
CA GLY A 417 26.15 -28.78 18.25
C GLY A 417 25.69 -27.31 18.09
N MET A 418 25.19 -26.69 19.15
CA MET A 418 24.73 -25.31 19.21
C MET A 418 25.62 -24.47 20.12
N GLU A 419 25.79 -23.18 19.78
CA GLU A 419 26.44 -22.19 20.65
C GLU A 419 25.38 -21.41 21.42
N PHE A 420 25.53 -21.30 22.74
CA PHE A 420 24.58 -20.62 23.62
C PHE A 420 25.18 -19.36 24.24
N GLU A 421 24.34 -18.35 24.45
CA GLU A 421 24.65 -17.16 25.24
C GLU A 421 23.57 -17.01 26.31
N GLU A 422 23.97 -16.70 27.54
CA GLU A 422 23.02 -16.40 28.60
C GLU A 422 22.64 -14.92 28.60
N SER A 423 21.34 -14.65 28.68
CA SER A 423 20.79 -13.31 28.83
C SER A 423 19.66 -13.38 29.86
N GLU A 424 19.81 -12.68 30.98
CA GLU A 424 18.79 -12.56 32.04
C GLU A 424 18.29 -13.90 32.64
N GLY A 425 19.14 -14.93 32.66
CA GLY A 425 18.81 -16.26 33.19
C GLY A 425 18.16 -17.19 32.17
N GLU A 426 17.99 -16.75 30.93
CA GLU A 426 17.56 -17.55 29.78
C GLU A 426 18.72 -17.75 28.80
N LEU A 427 18.60 -18.73 27.90
CA LEU A 427 19.59 -19.03 26.88
C LEU A 427 19.12 -18.62 25.49
N VAL A 428 20.06 -18.05 24.73
CA VAL A 428 19.94 -17.70 23.32
C VAL A 428 20.85 -18.61 22.51
N ILE A 429 20.33 -19.27 21.47
CA ILE A 429 21.17 -19.99 20.50
C ILE A 429 21.74 -18.97 19.51
N LYS A 430 23.06 -18.91 19.39
CA LYS A 430 23.80 -17.94 18.53
C LYS A 430 24.30 -18.53 17.23
N ASP A 431 24.49 -19.84 17.20
CA ASP A 431 24.94 -20.57 16.02
C ASP A 431 24.48 -22.04 16.10
N ILE A 432 24.20 -22.63 14.94
CA ILE A 432 23.82 -24.03 14.78
C ILE A 432 24.79 -24.69 13.79
N SER A 433 25.64 -25.56 14.30
CA SER A 433 26.58 -26.32 13.47
C SER A 433 25.95 -27.59 12.89
N GLU A 434 26.62 -28.21 11.92
CA GLU A 434 26.21 -29.51 11.35
C GLU A 434 26.08 -30.62 12.40
N SER A 435 26.85 -30.55 13.49
CA SER A 435 26.78 -31.53 14.59
C SER A 435 25.49 -31.45 15.41
N ALA A 436 24.65 -30.44 15.18
CA ALA A 436 23.34 -30.33 15.81
C ALA A 436 22.27 -31.22 15.16
N LEU A 437 22.57 -31.83 14.01
CA LEU A 437 21.64 -32.70 13.30
C LEU A 437 21.86 -34.17 13.66
N GLU A 438 20.79 -34.85 14.06
CA GLU A 438 20.73 -36.31 14.20
C GLU A 438 19.77 -36.86 13.14
N ASP A 439 20.30 -37.58 12.14
CA ASP A 439 19.55 -38.10 10.98
C ASP A 439 18.70 -37.04 10.23
N GLY A 440 19.18 -35.79 10.22
CA GLY A 440 18.46 -34.64 9.62
C GLY A 440 17.42 -34.01 10.54
N THR A 441 17.35 -34.42 11.80
CA THR A 441 16.51 -33.81 12.84
C THR A 441 17.31 -32.77 13.61
N LEU A 442 16.81 -31.54 13.66
CA LEU A 442 17.30 -30.49 14.54
C LEU A 442 16.41 -30.41 15.78
N VAL A 443 16.99 -30.55 16.98
CA VAL A 443 16.24 -30.45 18.25
C VAL A 443 16.68 -29.20 19.00
N ILE A 444 15.79 -28.23 19.13
CA ILE A 444 15.95 -27.08 20.02
C ILE A 444 15.43 -27.52 21.41
N PRO A 445 16.30 -27.68 22.42
CA PRO A 445 15.88 -28.23 23.71
C PRO A 445 15.05 -27.23 24.53
N ASP A 446 14.23 -27.73 25.46
CA ASP A 446 13.51 -26.88 26.43
C ASP A 446 14.48 -26.08 27.32
N GLU A 447 15.56 -26.73 27.75
CA GLU A 447 16.54 -26.20 28.68
C GLU A 447 17.92 -26.82 28.43
N VAL A 448 18.97 -26.07 28.75
CA VAL A 448 20.35 -26.57 28.81
C VAL A 448 20.89 -26.21 30.19
N GLN A 449 21.39 -27.21 30.92
CA GLN A 449 21.91 -27.04 32.29
C GLN A 449 20.94 -26.37 33.27
N GLY A 450 19.64 -26.64 33.12
CA GLY A 450 18.59 -26.08 33.98
C GLY A 450 18.22 -24.63 33.69
N LYS A 451 18.72 -24.05 32.58
CA LYS A 451 18.31 -22.73 32.07
C LYS A 451 17.44 -22.90 30.83
N PRO A 452 16.30 -22.20 30.73
CA PRO A 452 15.40 -22.33 29.58
C PRO A 452 16.04 -21.77 28.31
N VAL A 453 15.83 -22.44 27.17
CA VAL A 453 16.22 -21.92 25.86
C VAL A 453 15.05 -21.13 25.29
N ALA A 454 15.17 -19.80 25.26
CA ALA A 454 14.06 -18.91 24.94
C ALA A 454 14.18 -18.26 23.56
N TYR A 455 15.39 -18.14 22.99
CA TYR A 455 15.61 -17.38 21.74
C TYR A 455 16.56 -18.08 20.77
N LEU A 456 16.32 -17.89 19.46
CA LEU A 456 17.25 -18.24 18.37
C LEU A 456 17.80 -16.95 17.75
N ASN A 457 19.03 -16.97 17.23
CA ASN A 457 19.64 -15.94 16.38
C ASN A 457 19.30 -14.50 16.74
N ALA A 458 19.13 -14.20 18.02
CA ALA A 458 19.09 -12.83 18.46
C ALA A 458 20.55 -12.39 18.37
N GLY A 459 20.91 -11.78 17.24
CA GLY A 459 22.08 -10.89 17.20
C GLY A 459 22.01 -10.10 18.50
N GLY A 460 23.08 -10.18 19.32
CA GLY A 460 23.08 -9.85 20.75
C GLY A 460 21.88 -9.04 21.19
N THR A 461 20.98 -9.59 22.01
CA THR A 461 19.88 -8.84 22.60
C THR A 461 20.47 -7.56 23.19
N LYS A 462 20.31 -6.44 22.48
CA LYS A 462 20.79 -5.17 23.01
C LYS A 462 19.66 -4.69 23.87
N LYS A 463 19.68 -5.12 25.13
CA LYS A 463 18.91 -4.46 26.17
C LYS A 463 19.36 -3.02 26.18
N LEU A 464 18.58 -2.15 25.56
CA LEU A 464 18.93 -0.74 25.48
C LEU A 464 18.76 -0.07 26.83
N ALA A 465 17.76 -0.50 27.61
CA ALA A 465 17.48 0.06 28.92
C ALA A 465 16.67 -0.90 29.79
N SER A 466 16.80 -0.72 31.10
CA SER A 466 15.74 -1.00 32.07
C SER A 466 15.67 0.14 33.06
N SER A 467 14.49 0.71 33.25
CA SER A 467 14.21 1.60 34.38
C SER A 467 13.26 0.91 35.35
N THR A 468 13.55 1.04 36.64
CA THR A 468 12.65 0.68 37.73
C THR A 468 11.79 1.88 38.08
N GLU A 469 10.48 1.77 37.90
CA GLU A 469 9.55 2.71 38.53
C GLU A 469 9.43 2.44 40.03
N SER A 470 8.98 3.44 40.79
CA SER A 470 8.79 3.37 42.25
C SER A 470 7.85 2.26 42.70
N ASP A 471 7.09 1.66 41.78
CA ASP A 471 6.00 0.73 42.03
C ASP A 471 6.35 -0.72 41.62
N GLY A 472 7.60 -0.98 41.21
CA GLY A 472 8.13 -2.34 41.04
C GLY A 472 7.93 -2.96 39.65
N TYR A 473 7.45 -2.21 38.66
CA TYR A 473 7.47 -2.62 37.25
C TYR A 473 8.82 -2.24 36.61
N THR A 474 9.37 -3.16 35.82
CA THR A 474 10.60 -2.94 35.03
C THR A 474 10.20 -2.90 33.56
N LEU A 475 10.39 -1.74 32.90
CA LEU A 475 10.24 -1.64 31.46
C LEU A 475 11.56 -2.10 30.83
N SER A 476 11.56 -3.24 30.13
CA SER A 476 12.72 -3.74 29.37
C SER A 476 12.53 -3.40 27.89
N ILE A 477 13.43 -2.59 27.32
CA ILE A 477 13.43 -2.23 25.90
C ILE A 477 14.45 -3.13 25.17
N TYR A 478 13.95 -4.01 24.31
CA TYR A 478 14.76 -4.88 23.47
C TYR A 478 14.92 -4.28 22.07
N VAL A 479 16.16 -4.15 21.61
CA VAL A 479 16.47 -3.96 20.19
C VAL A 479 17.06 -5.25 19.65
N TYR A 480 16.52 -5.70 18.52
CA TYR A 480 17.01 -6.85 17.76
C TYR A 480 17.95 -6.34 16.66
N PRO A 481 19.27 -6.29 16.87
CA PRO A 481 20.20 -5.94 15.81
C PRO A 481 20.21 -7.04 14.73
N SER A 482 20.21 -6.60 13.48
CA SER A 482 20.49 -7.31 12.23
C SER A 482 20.95 -8.77 12.41
N TYR A 483 20.14 -9.69 11.90
CA TYR A 483 20.39 -11.12 11.83
C TYR A 483 21.79 -11.43 11.28
N ARG A 484 22.53 -12.33 11.93
CA ARG A 484 23.70 -12.93 11.28
C ARG A 484 23.20 -13.67 10.05
N SER A 485 23.72 -13.31 8.87
CA SER A 485 23.37 -13.89 7.57
C SER A 485 23.69 -15.39 7.42
N ASN A 486 24.13 -16.08 8.48
CA ASN A 486 24.56 -17.48 8.48
C ASN A 486 24.25 -18.23 9.81
N PHE A 487 23.19 -17.86 10.54
CA PHE A 487 22.84 -18.55 11.80
C PHE A 487 22.66 -20.07 11.69
N ILE A 488 22.06 -20.51 10.58
CA ILE A 488 22.12 -21.91 10.13
C ILE A 488 22.85 -21.88 8.79
N PRO A 489 24.06 -22.45 8.70
CA PRO A 489 24.80 -22.50 7.45
C PRO A 489 23.98 -23.18 6.35
N SER A 490 24.12 -22.73 5.09
CA SER A 490 23.34 -23.26 3.97
C SER A 490 23.50 -24.77 3.78
N GLU A 491 24.67 -25.33 4.11
CA GLU A 491 24.96 -26.76 4.11
C GLU A 491 24.13 -27.52 5.15
N VAL A 492 23.88 -26.91 6.31
CA VAL A 492 23.05 -27.47 7.38
C VAL A 492 21.58 -27.37 7.00
N LYS A 493 21.13 -26.21 6.48
CA LYS A 493 19.74 -26.02 5.98
C LYS A 493 19.32 -27.07 4.96
N LYS A 494 20.23 -27.46 4.05
CA LYS A 494 19.99 -28.52 3.05
C LYS A 494 19.80 -29.91 3.66
N GLN A 495 20.23 -30.15 4.89
CA GLN A 495 20.16 -31.45 5.57
C GLN A 495 18.98 -31.56 6.54
N ILE A 496 18.41 -30.43 6.98
CA ILE A 496 17.26 -30.40 7.89
C ILE A 496 16.04 -31.02 7.20
N LYS A 497 15.50 -32.07 7.82
CA LYS A 497 14.24 -32.75 7.46
C LYS A 497 13.17 -32.57 8.51
N LYS A 498 13.55 -32.38 9.76
CA LYS A 498 12.63 -32.23 10.88
C LYS A 498 13.19 -31.21 11.87
N VAL A 499 12.33 -30.34 12.39
CA VAL A 499 12.66 -29.44 13.50
C VAL A 499 11.77 -29.76 14.69
N VAL A 500 12.37 -29.98 15.85
CA VAL A 500 11.67 -30.15 17.13
C VAL A 500 11.96 -28.92 17.98
N ILE A 501 10.92 -28.16 18.31
CA ILE A 501 11.01 -26.90 19.04
C ILE A 501 10.60 -27.13 20.50
N GLY A 502 11.50 -26.82 21.43
CA GLY A 502 11.23 -26.85 22.86
C GLY A 502 10.12 -25.87 23.27
N LYS A 503 9.37 -26.22 24.31
CA LYS A 503 8.22 -25.46 24.80
C LYS A 503 8.57 -24.09 25.39
N ASN A 504 9.85 -23.83 25.66
CA ASN A 504 10.32 -22.57 26.23
C ASN A 504 10.75 -21.57 25.16
N LEU A 505 10.92 -22.00 23.90
CA LEU A 505 11.32 -21.10 22.82
C LEU A 505 10.21 -20.10 22.53
N LYS A 506 10.52 -18.81 22.64
CA LYS A 506 9.59 -17.69 22.46
C LYS A 506 9.61 -17.11 21.05
N VAL A 507 10.77 -17.09 20.42
CA VAL A 507 11.00 -16.34 19.18
C VAL A 507 11.65 -17.21 18.12
N ILE A 508 11.04 -17.27 16.94
CA ILE A 508 11.64 -17.76 15.70
C ILE A 508 11.91 -16.55 14.81
N PRO A 509 13.16 -16.11 14.65
CA PRO A 509 13.43 -14.89 13.92
C PRO A 509 13.40 -15.00 12.39
N LEU A 510 13.60 -13.85 11.72
CA LEU A 510 13.68 -13.71 10.26
C LEU A 510 14.55 -14.80 9.63
N GLU A 511 14.08 -15.39 8.53
CA GLU A 511 14.82 -16.30 7.64
C GLU A 511 15.48 -17.53 8.31
N THR A 512 15.17 -17.80 9.59
CA THR A 512 15.87 -18.80 10.41
C THR A 512 15.93 -20.16 9.71
N PHE A 513 14.80 -20.62 9.20
CA PHE A 513 14.63 -21.86 8.44
C PHE A 513 14.30 -21.62 6.97
N SER A 514 14.43 -20.38 6.46
CA SER A 514 14.25 -20.10 5.04
C SER A 514 15.15 -20.99 4.19
N ASP A 515 14.63 -21.48 3.06
CA ASP A 515 15.28 -22.41 2.13
C ASP A 515 15.70 -23.77 2.73
N CYS A 516 15.12 -24.18 3.86
CA CYS A 516 15.18 -25.58 4.33
C CYS A 516 14.30 -26.47 3.43
N LYS A 517 14.67 -26.60 2.15
CA LYS A 517 13.88 -27.29 1.11
C LYS A 517 13.60 -28.77 1.41
N ASN A 518 14.34 -29.37 2.34
CA ASN A 518 14.13 -30.74 2.78
C ASN A 518 13.29 -30.88 4.06
N LEU A 519 12.91 -29.77 4.72
CA LEU A 519 12.10 -29.78 5.93
C LEU A 519 10.71 -30.35 5.64
N GLU A 520 10.38 -31.48 6.26
CA GLU A 520 9.13 -32.22 6.08
C GLU A 520 8.14 -31.95 7.23
N SER A 521 8.64 -31.77 8.47
CA SER A 521 7.80 -31.53 9.65
C SER A 521 8.44 -30.62 10.71
N ILE A 522 7.58 -29.88 11.40
CA ILE A 522 7.89 -29.11 12.60
C ILE A 522 7.05 -29.68 13.74
N GLU A 523 7.68 -29.97 14.88
CA GLU A 523 7.02 -30.50 16.09
C GLU A 523 7.34 -29.63 17.31
N GLY A 524 6.43 -29.57 18.27
CA GLY A 524 6.57 -28.73 19.46
C GLY A 524 6.41 -27.24 19.15
N GLY A 525 6.96 -26.37 20.00
CA GLY A 525 6.83 -24.91 19.85
C GLY A 525 5.59 -24.33 20.52
N GLU A 526 5.06 -24.99 21.55
CA GLU A 526 3.91 -24.49 22.31
C GLU A 526 4.19 -23.13 22.98
N GLY A 527 5.45 -22.79 23.24
CA GLY A 527 5.85 -21.52 23.83
C GLY A 527 6.17 -20.41 22.83
N VAL A 528 6.13 -20.69 21.52
CA VAL A 528 6.47 -19.71 20.49
C VAL A 528 5.42 -18.62 20.50
N GLU A 529 5.88 -17.38 20.64
CA GLU A 529 5.08 -16.16 20.66
C GLU A 529 5.22 -15.39 19.35
N TYR A 530 6.43 -15.42 18.74
CA TYR A 530 6.76 -14.63 17.56
C TYR A 530 7.42 -15.47 16.45
N ILE A 531 6.97 -15.27 15.21
CA ILE A 531 7.56 -15.82 13.99
C ILE A 531 7.90 -14.67 13.02
N GLY A 532 9.19 -14.44 12.77
CA GLY A 532 9.68 -13.34 11.93
C GLY A 532 9.49 -13.55 10.44
N ASN A 533 9.80 -12.51 9.64
CA ASN A 533 9.54 -12.58 8.19
C ASN A 533 10.34 -13.73 7.55
N GLU A 534 9.75 -14.37 6.56
CA GLU A 534 10.40 -15.45 5.80
C GLU A 534 10.97 -16.58 6.68
N ALA A 535 10.57 -16.71 7.95
CA ALA A 535 11.19 -17.63 8.92
C ALA A 535 11.26 -19.08 8.41
N PHE A 536 10.29 -19.49 7.60
CA PHE A 536 10.18 -20.79 6.94
C PHE A 536 9.91 -20.66 5.44
N ALA A 537 10.28 -19.54 4.80
CA ALA A 537 10.09 -19.36 3.36
C ALA A 537 10.79 -20.48 2.56
N ASN A 538 10.19 -20.90 1.45
CA ASN A 538 10.70 -21.93 0.55
C ASN A 538 11.02 -23.30 1.22
N CYS A 539 10.35 -23.63 2.33
CA CYS A 539 10.38 -24.99 2.90
C CYS A 539 9.50 -25.95 2.07
N GLU A 540 9.93 -26.21 0.83
CA GLU A 540 9.15 -26.87 -0.24
C GLU A 540 8.57 -28.25 0.13
N LYS A 541 9.13 -28.94 1.13
CA LYS A 541 8.63 -30.26 1.58
C LYS A 541 7.73 -30.23 2.81
N LEU A 542 7.59 -29.08 3.48
CA LEU A 542 6.84 -28.99 4.74
C LEU A 542 5.38 -29.38 4.48
N ALA A 543 4.87 -30.42 5.15
CA ALA A 543 3.57 -31.00 4.79
C ALA A 543 2.39 -30.44 5.61
N SER A 544 2.63 -30.07 6.87
CA SER A 544 1.62 -29.54 7.78
C SER A 544 2.23 -28.57 8.78
N LEU A 545 1.47 -27.56 9.17
CA LEU A 545 1.84 -26.55 10.16
C LEU A 545 0.79 -26.45 11.25
N LYS A 546 1.24 -26.34 12.49
CA LYS A 546 0.41 -26.00 13.65
C LYS A 546 1.03 -24.83 14.39
N LEU A 547 0.30 -23.72 14.48
CA LEU A 547 0.61 -22.56 15.30
C LEU A 547 -0.25 -22.62 16.55
N TYR A 548 0.37 -22.62 17.73
CA TYR A 548 -0.33 -22.78 19.01
C TYR A 548 -0.96 -21.48 19.50
N ASP A 549 -1.77 -21.56 20.57
CA ASP A 549 -2.47 -20.42 21.16
C ASP A 549 -1.55 -19.30 21.69
N ASN A 550 -0.27 -19.59 21.92
CA ASN A 550 0.70 -18.59 22.38
C ASN A 550 1.32 -17.77 21.25
N VAL A 551 1.18 -18.19 19.99
CA VAL A 551 1.67 -17.41 18.84
C VAL A 551 0.81 -16.15 18.75
N ILE A 552 1.37 -15.01 19.11
CA ILE A 552 0.70 -13.71 19.09
C ILE A 552 0.96 -12.96 17.78
N GLU A 553 2.07 -13.26 17.11
CA GLU A 553 2.53 -12.53 15.93
C GLU A 553 3.28 -13.44 14.94
N MET A 554 3.01 -13.23 13.65
CA MET A 554 3.65 -13.91 12.54
C MET A 554 3.77 -12.95 11.35
N ASN A 555 5.00 -12.62 10.96
CA ASN A 555 5.27 -11.54 10.00
C ASN A 555 5.26 -11.99 8.53
N ASP A 556 5.54 -11.02 7.65
CA ASP A 556 5.52 -11.14 6.20
C ASP A 556 6.19 -12.41 5.68
N SER A 557 5.52 -13.09 4.75
CA SER A 557 6.09 -14.21 4.00
C SER A 557 6.63 -15.36 4.87
N ALA A 558 6.25 -15.47 6.16
CA ALA A 558 6.80 -16.43 7.11
C ALA A 558 6.81 -17.88 6.59
N PHE A 559 5.82 -18.29 5.80
CA PHE A 559 5.72 -19.61 5.16
C PHE A 559 5.53 -19.52 3.63
N SER A 560 5.96 -18.42 3.00
CA SER A 560 5.83 -18.25 1.56
C SER A 560 6.61 -19.33 0.79
N GLY A 561 6.05 -19.86 -0.30
CA GLY A 561 6.71 -20.86 -1.14
C GLY A 561 6.78 -22.27 -0.51
N CYS A 562 6.07 -22.55 0.59
CA CYS A 562 5.94 -23.91 1.13
C CYS A 562 5.02 -24.77 0.26
N THR A 563 5.48 -25.12 -0.94
CA THR A 563 4.64 -25.70 -2.01
C THR A 563 4.00 -27.04 -1.66
N ASN A 564 4.55 -27.85 -0.75
CA ASN A 564 3.95 -29.11 -0.29
C ASN A 564 3.07 -28.97 0.97
N LEU A 565 2.92 -27.76 1.52
CA LEU A 565 2.10 -27.52 2.72
C LEU A 565 0.65 -27.78 2.38
N LYS A 566 0.03 -28.77 3.06
CA LYS A 566 -1.35 -29.20 2.78
C LYS A 566 -2.35 -28.68 3.80
N LYS A 567 -1.88 -28.44 5.02
CA LYS A 567 -2.72 -28.12 6.16
C LYS A 567 -2.05 -27.14 7.10
N VAL A 568 -2.80 -26.13 7.52
CA VAL A 568 -2.42 -25.13 8.53
C VAL A 568 -3.49 -25.09 9.62
N GLU A 569 -3.08 -25.24 10.87
CA GLU A 569 -3.91 -25.00 12.06
C GLU A 569 -3.35 -23.82 12.84
N ILE A 570 -4.15 -22.76 13.02
CA ILE A 570 -3.78 -21.54 13.75
C ILE A 570 -4.58 -21.49 15.05
N GLY A 571 -3.89 -21.29 16.17
CA GLY A 571 -4.48 -21.11 17.50
C GLY A 571 -5.21 -19.78 17.67
N ASN A 572 -5.68 -19.51 18.88
CA ASN A 572 -6.49 -18.34 19.23
C ASN A 572 -5.65 -17.08 19.56
N GLY A 573 -4.33 -17.22 19.70
CA GLY A 573 -3.42 -16.12 20.03
C GLY A 573 -3.27 -15.11 18.90
N LEU A 574 -3.07 -15.61 17.69
CA LEU A 574 -2.69 -14.81 16.53
C LEU A 574 -3.84 -13.87 16.13
N LYS A 575 -3.53 -12.57 16.06
CA LYS A 575 -4.50 -11.51 15.71
C LYS A 575 -4.49 -11.17 14.24
N GLU A 576 -3.35 -11.34 13.58
CA GLU A 576 -3.17 -10.93 12.20
C GLU A 576 -2.32 -11.96 11.45
N ILE A 577 -2.68 -12.20 10.20
CA ILE A 577 -1.83 -12.92 9.25
C ILE A 577 -1.25 -11.87 8.32
N GLU A 578 0.04 -11.59 8.45
CA GLU A 578 0.72 -10.53 7.71
C GLU A 578 0.90 -10.85 6.21
N ASP A 579 1.45 -9.89 5.46
CA ASP A 579 1.50 -9.92 4.00
C ASP A 579 2.24 -11.15 3.47
N LYS A 580 1.65 -11.82 2.46
CA LYS A 580 2.22 -12.99 1.78
C LYS A 580 2.57 -14.19 2.68
N ALA A 581 2.10 -14.22 3.93
CA ALA A 581 2.49 -15.24 4.93
C ALA A 581 2.45 -16.69 4.41
N PHE A 582 1.47 -17.06 3.59
CA PHE A 582 1.33 -18.38 2.95
C PHE A 582 1.31 -18.29 1.41
N SER A 583 1.82 -17.20 0.82
CA SER A 583 1.81 -17.01 -0.63
C SER A 583 2.60 -18.12 -1.34
N GLY A 584 2.04 -18.70 -2.38
CA GLY A 584 2.66 -19.77 -3.17
C GLY A 584 2.63 -21.16 -2.52
N CYS A 585 1.84 -21.35 -1.45
CA CYS A 585 1.59 -22.69 -0.89
C CYS A 585 0.62 -23.48 -1.79
N THR A 586 1.07 -23.87 -2.98
CA THR A 586 0.22 -24.39 -4.06
C THR A 586 -0.57 -25.66 -3.71
N ASN A 587 -0.12 -26.47 -2.76
CA ASN A 587 -0.85 -27.66 -2.27
C ASN A 587 -1.68 -27.44 -1.00
N LEU A 588 -1.83 -26.20 -0.51
CA LEU A 588 -2.58 -25.91 0.72
C LEU A 588 -4.07 -26.13 0.49
N LYS A 589 -4.67 -27.05 1.25
CA LYS A 589 -6.07 -27.47 1.12
C LYS A 589 -6.93 -27.12 2.31
N GLU A 590 -6.35 -27.15 3.51
CA GLU A 590 -7.08 -26.98 4.76
C GLU A 590 -6.41 -25.89 5.60
N VAL A 591 -7.15 -24.82 5.88
CA VAL A 591 -6.75 -23.77 6.82
C VAL A 591 -7.79 -23.70 7.92
N LYS A 592 -7.35 -23.85 9.17
CA LYS A 592 -8.18 -23.72 10.36
C LYS A 592 -7.71 -22.53 11.16
N PHE A 593 -8.56 -21.52 11.27
CA PHE A 593 -8.30 -20.35 12.10
C PHE A 593 -8.81 -20.54 13.53
N GLY A 594 -8.08 -19.95 14.48
CA GLY A 594 -8.61 -19.74 15.82
C GLY A 594 -9.59 -18.58 15.84
N ASN A 595 -10.36 -18.47 16.92
CA ASN A 595 -11.38 -17.44 17.06
C ASN A 595 -10.80 -16.04 17.38
N GLY A 596 -9.47 -15.91 17.47
CA GLY A 596 -8.78 -14.67 17.80
C GLY A 596 -8.41 -13.77 16.62
N LEU A 597 -8.44 -14.30 15.39
CA LEU A 597 -7.95 -13.63 14.18
C LEU A 597 -8.85 -12.44 13.79
N LYS A 598 -8.22 -11.30 13.52
CA LYS A 598 -8.85 -10.03 13.16
C LYS A 598 -8.59 -9.66 11.71
N GLU A 599 -7.40 -9.92 11.21
CA GLU A 599 -6.97 -9.40 9.92
C GLU A 599 -6.20 -10.45 9.12
N ILE A 600 -6.44 -10.48 7.80
CA ILE A 600 -5.68 -11.25 6.82
C ILE A 600 -5.08 -10.24 5.85
N GLY A 601 -3.75 -10.16 5.80
CA GLY A 601 -3.00 -9.21 4.99
C GLY A 601 -3.00 -9.48 3.49
N ASN A 602 -2.23 -8.66 2.78
CA ASN A 602 -2.16 -8.66 1.34
C ASN A 602 -1.48 -9.93 0.82
N SER A 603 -2.06 -10.54 -0.20
CA SER A 603 -1.52 -11.75 -0.85
C SER A 603 -1.25 -12.92 0.12
N SER A 604 -1.79 -12.93 1.35
CA SER A 604 -1.41 -13.92 2.37
C SER A 604 -1.64 -15.37 1.95
N PHE A 605 -2.62 -15.65 1.10
CA PHE A 605 -2.89 -16.95 0.48
C PHE A 605 -2.85 -16.90 -1.06
N LYS A 606 -2.16 -15.91 -1.64
CA LYS A 606 -2.02 -15.78 -3.10
C LYS A 606 -1.32 -17.01 -3.68
N GLY A 607 -1.91 -17.63 -4.69
CA GLY A 607 -1.38 -18.83 -5.36
C GLY A 607 -1.54 -20.12 -4.54
N CYS A 608 -2.42 -20.15 -3.54
CA CYS A 608 -2.83 -21.39 -2.88
C CYS A 608 -3.80 -22.17 -3.77
N GLU A 609 -3.28 -22.70 -4.88
CA GLU A 609 -4.05 -23.28 -6.00
C GLU A 609 -4.90 -24.52 -5.63
N ALA A 610 -4.63 -25.18 -4.52
CA ALA A 610 -5.39 -26.33 -4.04
C ALA A 610 -6.44 -25.99 -2.96
N LEU A 611 -6.57 -24.71 -2.60
CA LEU A 611 -7.49 -24.25 -1.57
C LEU A 611 -8.90 -24.12 -2.16
N GLU A 612 -9.77 -25.09 -1.83
CA GLU A 612 -11.13 -25.20 -2.37
C GLU A 612 -12.20 -24.65 -1.42
N GLU A 613 -11.92 -24.64 -0.12
CA GLU A 613 -12.83 -24.19 0.93
C GLU A 613 -12.06 -23.41 1.99
N ILE A 614 -12.71 -22.38 2.55
CA ILE A 614 -12.19 -21.62 3.67
C ILE A 614 -13.33 -21.18 4.58
N SER A 615 -13.12 -21.33 5.89
CA SER A 615 -14.06 -20.88 6.92
C SER A 615 -13.36 -19.82 7.75
N PHE A 616 -13.85 -18.58 7.66
CA PHE A 616 -13.31 -17.46 8.43
C PHE A 616 -13.91 -17.41 9.84
N PRO A 617 -13.16 -16.99 10.86
CA PRO A 617 -13.69 -16.80 12.19
C PRO A 617 -14.56 -15.54 12.25
N ASN A 618 -15.61 -15.56 13.09
CA ASN A 618 -16.49 -14.41 13.27
C ASN A 618 -15.77 -13.15 13.80
N SER A 619 -14.57 -13.29 14.36
CA SER A 619 -13.76 -12.17 14.83
C SER A 619 -13.07 -11.37 13.72
N LEU A 620 -13.03 -11.90 12.50
CA LEU A 620 -12.37 -11.28 11.34
C LEU A 620 -13.08 -9.99 10.92
N SER A 621 -12.30 -8.92 10.78
CA SER A 621 -12.76 -7.60 10.33
C SER A 621 -12.20 -7.16 8.99
N GLU A 622 -11.05 -7.71 8.54
CA GLU A 622 -10.37 -7.25 7.33
C GLU A 622 -9.77 -8.40 6.50
N ILE A 623 -9.88 -8.27 5.17
CA ILE A 623 -9.23 -9.13 4.17
C ILE A 623 -8.50 -8.23 3.17
N GLY A 624 -7.18 -8.33 3.12
CA GLY A 624 -6.29 -7.48 2.31
C GLY A 624 -6.27 -7.82 0.81
N TRP A 625 -5.59 -7.00 0.04
CA TRP A 625 -5.54 -7.07 -1.42
C TRP A 625 -4.91 -8.36 -1.90
N TYR A 626 -5.48 -8.95 -2.94
CA TYR A 626 -5.00 -10.22 -3.51
C TYR A 626 -4.93 -11.38 -2.49
N ALA A 627 -5.55 -11.29 -1.31
CA ALA A 627 -5.36 -12.25 -0.21
C ALA A 627 -5.57 -13.71 -0.63
N PHE A 628 -6.58 -13.99 -1.45
CA PHE A 628 -6.91 -15.32 -2.00
C PHE A 628 -6.81 -15.36 -3.55
N ASN A 629 -5.96 -14.50 -4.12
CA ASN A 629 -5.76 -14.42 -5.56
C ASN A 629 -5.16 -15.73 -6.10
N GLY A 630 -5.76 -16.29 -7.15
CA GLY A 630 -5.28 -17.55 -7.74
C GLY A 630 -5.58 -18.79 -6.89
N THR A 631 -6.64 -18.77 -6.08
CA THR A 631 -7.13 -19.97 -5.35
C THR A 631 -8.12 -20.77 -6.21
N ASP A 632 -8.66 -21.87 -5.66
CA ASP A 632 -9.70 -22.68 -6.32
C ASP A 632 -10.99 -22.73 -5.47
N LEU A 633 -11.25 -21.66 -4.73
CA LEU A 633 -12.37 -21.57 -3.79
C LEU A 633 -13.70 -21.76 -4.52
N LYS A 634 -14.50 -22.73 -4.04
CA LYS A 634 -15.82 -23.05 -4.61
C LYS A 634 -16.95 -22.25 -3.95
N THR A 635 -16.75 -21.92 -2.67
CA THR A 635 -17.68 -21.14 -1.88
C THR A 635 -16.90 -20.07 -1.10
N ILE A 636 -17.42 -18.85 -1.10
CA ILE A 636 -16.88 -17.74 -0.30
C ILE A 636 -17.94 -17.34 0.72
N ILE A 637 -17.60 -17.43 2.01
CA ILE A 637 -18.48 -17.03 3.11
C ILE A 637 -17.84 -15.84 3.82
N ILE A 638 -18.36 -14.63 3.64
CA ILE A 638 -17.88 -13.43 4.33
C ILE A 638 -18.65 -13.28 5.65
N PRO A 639 -18.01 -13.36 6.84
CA PRO A 639 -18.71 -13.26 8.12
C PRO A 639 -19.19 -11.83 8.43
N GLU A 640 -20.07 -11.72 9.41
CA GLU A 640 -20.82 -10.49 9.76
C GLU A 640 -19.92 -9.28 10.10
N ASN A 641 -18.76 -9.53 10.70
CA ASN A 641 -17.87 -8.47 11.19
C ASN A 641 -16.85 -7.95 10.16
N VAL A 642 -16.80 -8.52 8.95
CA VAL A 642 -15.88 -8.04 7.90
C VAL A 642 -16.33 -6.68 7.40
N LYS A 643 -15.45 -5.70 7.52
CA LYS A 643 -15.67 -4.31 7.11
C LYS A 643 -15.05 -4.00 5.76
N ASN A 644 -13.86 -4.54 5.49
CA ASN A 644 -13.08 -4.23 4.30
C ASN A 644 -12.64 -5.51 3.58
N ILE A 645 -12.76 -5.51 2.25
CA ILE A 645 -12.18 -6.55 1.37
C ILE A 645 -11.41 -5.89 0.24
N GLY A 646 -10.10 -6.11 0.20
CA GLY A 646 -9.15 -5.55 -0.75
C GLY A 646 -9.42 -5.90 -2.22
N VAL A 647 -8.80 -5.15 -3.13
CA VAL A 647 -8.89 -5.37 -4.59
C VAL A 647 -8.37 -6.76 -4.97
N ASP A 648 -9.06 -7.43 -5.91
CA ASP A 648 -8.69 -8.75 -6.45
C ASP A 648 -8.43 -9.83 -5.38
N SER A 649 -9.05 -9.68 -4.20
CA SER A 649 -8.89 -10.60 -3.07
C SER A 649 -9.28 -12.01 -3.45
N PHE A 650 -10.39 -12.18 -4.17
CA PHE A 650 -10.91 -13.48 -4.58
C PHE A 650 -10.93 -13.59 -6.11
N THR A 651 -9.85 -14.17 -6.65
CA THR A 651 -9.73 -14.55 -8.06
C THR A 651 -9.28 -16.00 -8.17
N TRP A 652 -9.48 -16.62 -9.33
CA TRP A 652 -9.25 -18.05 -9.53
C TRP A 652 -7.97 -18.35 -10.30
N LYS A 653 -7.33 -19.48 -9.98
CA LYS A 653 -6.16 -19.97 -10.73
C LYS A 653 -6.47 -20.23 -12.21
N ASP A 654 -7.72 -20.60 -12.51
CA ASP A 654 -8.23 -20.89 -13.84
C ASP A 654 -9.59 -20.18 -14.04
N ASP A 655 -9.54 -19.09 -14.79
CA ASP A 655 -10.71 -18.28 -15.21
C ASP A 655 -11.39 -18.86 -16.47
N THR A 656 -10.93 -20.00 -16.98
CA THR A 656 -11.54 -20.72 -18.12
C THR A 656 -12.41 -21.90 -17.70
N SER A 657 -12.36 -22.29 -16.42
CA SER A 657 -13.19 -23.37 -15.88
C SER A 657 -14.68 -22.98 -15.86
N GLU A 658 -15.55 -23.91 -16.29
CA GLU A 658 -17.02 -23.76 -16.21
C GLU A 658 -17.56 -23.93 -14.77
N GLU A 659 -16.71 -24.28 -13.80
CA GLU A 659 -17.13 -24.41 -12.40
C GLU A 659 -17.54 -23.06 -11.83
N LYS A 660 -18.75 -23.03 -11.27
CA LYS A 660 -19.40 -21.84 -10.75
C LYS A 660 -19.18 -21.70 -9.26
N VAL A 661 -19.10 -20.45 -8.80
CA VAL A 661 -18.82 -20.08 -7.41
C VAL A 661 -20.07 -19.54 -6.74
N ILE A 662 -20.26 -19.90 -5.47
CA ILE A 662 -21.30 -19.36 -4.60
C ILE A 662 -20.67 -18.38 -3.61
N VAL A 663 -21.26 -17.20 -3.46
CA VAL A 663 -20.81 -16.20 -2.49
C VAL A 663 -21.93 -15.92 -1.49
N LYS A 664 -21.65 -16.05 -0.20
CA LYS A 664 -22.53 -15.72 0.92
C LYS A 664 -21.92 -14.57 1.72
N ILE A 665 -22.64 -13.46 1.86
CA ILE A 665 -22.12 -12.25 2.51
C ILE A 665 -23.01 -11.89 3.70
N TYR A 666 -22.54 -12.24 4.90
CA TYR A 666 -23.21 -11.95 6.16
C TYR A 666 -22.93 -10.54 6.68
N SER A 667 -21.92 -9.85 6.14
CA SER A 667 -21.69 -8.44 6.46
C SER A 667 -22.62 -7.53 5.66
N ALA A 668 -23.49 -6.80 6.35
CA ALA A 668 -24.47 -5.91 5.72
C ALA A 668 -23.82 -4.72 5.00
N ASN A 669 -22.76 -4.14 5.60
CA ASN A 669 -22.14 -2.88 5.18
C ASN A 669 -20.63 -3.01 4.91
N CYS A 670 -20.17 -4.16 4.39
CA CYS A 670 -18.78 -4.30 3.99
C CYS A 670 -18.45 -3.41 2.78
N ASP A 671 -17.29 -2.75 2.81
CA ASP A 671 -16.69 -2.00 1.71
C ASP A 671 -15.91 -2.96 0.80
N PHE A 672 -16.40 -3.07 -0.44
CA PHE A 672 -15.75 -3.81 -1.51
C PHE A 672 -15.07 -2.79 -2.43
N TYR A 673 -13.74 -2.80 -2.44
CA TYR A 673 -12.97 -2.06 -3.43
C TYR A 673 -13.22 -2.62 -4.85
N SER A 674 -12.79 -1.90 -5.88
CA SER A 674 -13.02 -2.34 -7.27
C SER A 674 -12.46 -3.74 -7.49
N ASN A 675 -13.29 -4.68 -7.96
CA ASN A 675 -12.92 -6.08 -8.23
C ASN A 675 -12.46 -6.92 -7.02
N SER A 676 -12.91 -6.64 -5.78
CA SER A 676 -12.56 -7.50 -4.63
C SER A 676 -12.88 -8.99 -4.82
N ILE A 677 -13.96 -9.29 -5.57
CA ILE A 677 -14.28 -10.64 -6.05
C ILE A 677 -14.37 -10.56 -7.58
N ASP A 678 -13.71 -11.45 -8.31
CA ASP A 678 -13.94 -11.59 -9.75
C ASP A 678 -15.30 -12.28 -9.98
N LEU A 679 -16.31 -11.47 -10.31
CA LEU A 679 -17.69 -11.92 -10.41
C LEU A 679 -17.99 -12.69 -11.70
N LYS A 680 -17.05 -12.83 -12.64
CA LYS A 680 -17.25 -13.61 -13.87
C LYS A 680 -17.59 -15.07 -13.59
N LYS A 681 -17.04 -15.63 -12.51
CA LYS A 681 -17.22 -17.03 -12.11
C LYS A 681 -18.33 -17.23 -11.06
N VAL A 682 -18.89 -16.14 -10.54
CA VAL A 682 -19.90 -16.19 -9.48
C VAL A 682 -21.28 -16.41 -10.10
N GLU A 683 -21.93 -17.51 -9.73
CA GLU A 683 -23.29 -17.82 -10.19
C GLU A 683 -24.34 -17.13 -9.36
N LYS A 684 -24.15 -17.14 -8.03
CA LYS A 684 -25.16 -16.68 -7.07
C LYS A 684 -24.51 -15.94 -5.91
N ILE A 685 -25.17 -14.87 -5.49
CA ILE A 685 -24.81 -14.11 -4.30
C ILE A 685 -25.97 -14.15 -3.31
N TYR A 686 -25.68 -14.53 -2.07
CA TYR A 686 -26.60 -14.49 -0.95
C TYR A 686 -26.22 -13.33 -0.01
N GLY A 687 -27.22 -12.60 0.48
CA GLY A 687 -27.01 -11.50 1.42
C GLY A 687 -28.30 -10.83 1.85
N TYR A 688 -28.23 -9.85 2.75
CA TYR A 688 -29.42 -9.12 3.19
C TYR A 688 -29.97 -8.18 2.11
N VAL A 689 -31.29 -7.94 2.12
CA VAL A 689 -32.01 -7.15 1.10
C VAL A 689 -31.49 -5.70 1.00
N ASP A 690 -30.98 -5.14 2.09
CA ASP A 690 -30.42 -3.79 2.16
C ASP A 690 -28.91 -3.82 2.44
N SER A 691 -28.17 -4.69 1.74
CA SER A 691 -26.72 -4.87 1.94
C SER A 691 -25.86 -4.59 0.72
N THR A 692 -24.54 -4.53 0.96
CA THR A 692 -23.51 -4.53 -0.09
C THR A 692 -23.67 -5.72 -1.06
N ALA A 693 -24.10 -6.89 -0.58
CA ALA A 693 -24.27 -8.08 -1.41
C ALA A 693 -25.25 -7.84 -2.58
N LYS A 694 -26.41 -7.22 -2.31
CA LYS A 694 -27.40 -6.89 -3.34
C LYS A 694 -26.90 -5.83 -4.31
N ARG A 695 -26.15 -4.85 -3.80
CA ARG A 695 -25.54 -3.79 -4.64
C ARG A 695 -24.57 -4.40 -5.65
N ILE A 696 -23.70 -5.30 -5.20
CA ILE A 696 -22.70 -5.98 -6.02
C ILE A 696 -23.36 -6.88 -7.07
N ALA A 697 -24.33 -7.70 -6.64
CA ALA A 697 -25.07 -8.58 -7.54
C ALA A 697 -25.76 -7.78 -8.66
N LYS A 698 -26.38 -6.65 -8.31
CA LYS A 698 -27.06 -5.76 -9.26
C LYS A 698 -26.10 -5.13 -10.29
N ILE A 699 -24.96 -4.61 -9.83
CA ILE A 699 -23.98 -3.95 -10.72
C ILE A 699 -23.42 -4.94 -11.76
N ASN A 700 -23.26 -6.20 -11.37
CA ASN A 700 -22.58 -7.21 -12.18
C ASN A 700 -23.53 -8.21 -12.85
N ALA A 701 -24.84 -7.99 -12.76
CA ALA A 701 -25.88 -8.86 -13.32
C ALA A 701 -25.77 -10.33 -12.88
N VAL A 702 -25.46 -10.53 -11.59
CA VAL A 702 -25.41 -11.85 -10.94
C VAL A 702 -26.72 -12.11 -10.19
N ASP A 703 -27.18 -13.36 -10.13
CA ASP A 703 -28.39 -13.72 -9.39
C ASP A 703 -28.22 -13.44 -7.88
N PHE A 704 -29.16 -12.70 -7.30
CA PHE A 704 -29.19 -12.35 -5.89
C PHE A 704 -30.30 -13.13 -5.15
N TYR A 705 -29.96 -13.67 -3.98
CA TYR A 705 -30.87 -14.39 -3.10
C TYR A 705 -30.85 -13.74 -1.71
N ALA A 706 -32.02 -13.37 -1.21
CA ALA A 706 -32.14 -12.64 0.04
C ALA A 706 -32.03 -13.58 1.24
N PHE A 707 -31.12 -13.28 2.16
CA PHE A 707 -31.16 -13.89 3.48
C PHE A 707 -32.50 -13.60 4.16
N GLY A 708 -33.10 -14.65 4.72
CA GLY A 708 -34.42 -14.65 5.32
C GLY A 708 -35.55 -15.11 4.41
N ASP A 709 -35.41 -15.02 3.08
CA ASP A 709 -36.42 -15.48 2.10
C ASP A 709 -36.37 -17.02 1.99
N SER A 710 -36.95 -17.68 2.98
CA SER A 710 -36.89 -19.12 3.18
C SER A 710 -37.88 -19.86 2.28
N ASN A 711 -38.97 -19.20 1.89
CA ASN A 711 -40.02 -19.75 1.04
C ASN A 711 -39.79 -19.47 -0.47
N PHE A 712 -38.84 -18.61 -0.82
CA PHE A 712 -38.44 -18.24 -2.19
C PHE A 712 -39.50 -17.44 -2.98
N ASP A 713 -40.35 -16.68 -2.28
CA ASP A 713 -41.36 -15.82 -2.90
C ASP A 713 -40.86 -14.41 -3.22
N SER A 714 -39.57 -14.12 -2.94
CA SER A 714 -38.90 -12.83 -3.12
C SER A 714 -39.28 -11.75 -2.11
N GLU A 715 -40.06 -12.09 -1.07
CA GLU A 715 -40.34 -11.24 0.08
C GLU A 715 -39.72 -11.86 1.34
N VAL A 716 -39.11 -11.04 2.20
CA VAL A 716 -38.67 -11.50 3.53
C VAL A 716 -39.76 -11.08 4.50
N ASP A 717 -40.54 -12.04 5.01
CA ASP A 717 -41.69 -11.78 5.86
C ASP A 717 -41.93 -12.87 6.95
N MET A 718 -43.03 -12.73 7.70
CA MET A 718 -43.32 -13.65 8.80
C MET A 718 -43.62 -15.09 8.34
N SER A 719 -44.00 -15.28 7.08
CA SER A 719 -44.21 -16.61 6.50
C SER A 719 -42.92 -17.40 6.41
N ASP A 720 -41.77 -16.74 6.20
CA ASP A 720 -40.45 -17.37 6.23
C ASP A 720 -40.11 -17.91 7.62
N VAL A 721 -40.27 -17.07 8.64
CA VAL A 721 -40.06 -17.44 10.05
C VAL A 721 -40.92 -18.65 10.41
N VAL A 722 -42.19 -18.63 9.98
CA VAL A 722 -43.14 -19.72 10.21
C VAL A 722 -42.68 -20.99 9.49
N LEU A 723 -42.22 -20.88 8.24
CA LEU A 723 -41.73 -22.03 7.46
C LEU A 723 -40.50 -22.67 8.10
N VAL A 724 -39.52 -21.87 8.53
CA VAL A 724 -38.33 -22.36 9.24
C VAL A 724 -38.73 -23.08 10.54
N MET A 725 -39.57 -22.44 11.36
CA MET A 725 -40.01 -23.01 12.64
C MET A 725 -40.87 -24.28 12.46
N GLN A 726 -41.73 -24.33 11.45
CA GLN A 726 -42.52 -25.52 11.12
C GLN A 726 -41.64 -26.67 10.62
N SER A 727 -40.64 -26.35 9.80
CA SER A 727 -39.64 -27.30 9.29
C SER A 727 -38.82 -27.92 10.41
N LEU A 728 -38.38 -27.11 11.39
CA LEU A 728 -37.66 -27.58 12.58
C LEU A 728 -38.55 -28.39 13.53
N ALA A 729 -39.81 -27.98 13.72
CA ALA A 729 -40.73 -28.62 14.65
C ALA A 729 -41.30 -29.95 14.13
N ASN A 730 -41.46 -30.10 12.81
CA ASN A 730 -41.93 -31.34 12.19
C ASN A 730 -41.29 -31.58 10.82
N PRO A 731 -40.01 -32.02 10.79
CA PRO A 731 -39.26 -32.25 9.56
C PRO A 731 -39.86 -33.32 8.64
N ASN A 732 -40.74 -34.19 9.13
CA ASN A 732 -41.38 -35.22 8.30
C ASN A 732 -42.61 -34.69 7.54
N LYS A 733 -43.17 -33.55 7.97
CA LYS A 733 -44.39 -32.96 7.39
C LYS A 733 -44.12 -31.69 6.58
N TYR A 734 -43.13 -30.91 6.99
CA TYR A 734 -42.71 -29.64 6.36
C TYR A 734 -41.27 -29.73 5.85
N GLY A 735 -40.78 -30.95 5.64
CA GLY A 735 -39.36 -31.28 5.51
C GLY A 735 -38.62 -30.69 4.33
N ILE A 736 -37.31 -30.68 4.51
CA ILE A 736 -36.25 -30.32 3.58
C ILE A 736 -36.42 -31.09 2.25
N ASN A 737 -36.41 -30.37 1.11
CA ASN A 737 -36.54 -30.86 -0.28
C ASN A 737 -37.96 -31.16 -0.81
N GLY A 738 -39.01 -30.53 -0.26
CA GLY A 738 -40.32 -30.57 -0.91
C GLY A 738 -40.37 -29.71 -2.18
N THR A 739 -41.31 -30.01 -3.08
CA THR A 739 -41.48 -29.32 -4.38
C THR A 739 -42.68 -28.37 -4.39
N ASP A 740 -43.27 -28.09 -3.24
CA ASP A 740 -44.44 -27.23 -3.09
C ASP A 740 -44.21 -26.15 -2.02
N GLU A 741 -45.08 -25.14 -2.02
CA GLU A 741 -45.02 -23.94 -1.18
C GLU A 741 -45.06 -24.20 0.35
N HIS A 742 -45.26 -25.45 0.79
CA HIS A 742 -45.31 -25.82 2.21
C HIS A 742 -44.00 -26.44 2.71
N HIS A 743 -42.96 -26.49 1.88
CA HIS A 743 -41.68 -27.11 2.20
C HIS A 743 -40.50 -26.17 1.91
N ILE A 744 -39.47 -26.24 2.74
CA ILE A 744 -38.22 -25.52 2.49
C ILE A 744 -37.41 -26.24 1.40
N THR A 745 -37.14 -25.53 0.30
CA THR A 745 -36.29 -26.02 -0.79
C THR A 745 -34.81 -25.94 -0.39
N GLU A 746 -33.91 -26.58 -1.15
CA GLU A 746 -32.46 -26.45 -0.92
C GLU A 746 -31.99 -24.99 -0.93
N LYS A 747 -32.49 -24.21 -1.91
CA LYS A 747 -32.22 -22.78 -1.94
C LYS A 747 -32.84 -22.07 -0.72
N GLY A 748 -34.06 -22.50 -0.32
CA GLY A 748 -34.76 -22.09 0.91
C GLY A 748 -33.87 -22.20 2.14
N MET A 749 -33.12 -23.29 2.22
CA MET A 749 -32.20 -23.52 3.32
C MET A 749 -31.01 -22.57 3.32
N ASP A 750 -30.44 -22.29 2.16
CA ASP A 750 -29.32 -21.34 2.03
C ASP A 750 -29.73 -19.91 2.40
N CYS A 751 -30.96 -19.51 2.09
CA CYS A 751 -31.50 -18.20 2.52
C CYS A 751 -31.89 -18.19 4.00
N ALA A 752 -32.33 -19.32 4.54
CA ALA A 752 -32.73 -19.44 5.93
C ALA A 752 -31.55 -19.50 6.91
N ASP A 753 -30.37 -19.97 6.50
CA ASP A 753 -29.13 -19.96 7.30
C ASP A 753 -28.53 -18.55 7.33
N VAL A 754 -29.15 -17.68 8.13
CA VAL A 754 -28.81 -16.26 8.26
C VAL A 754 -27.72 -15.99 9.31
N GLU A 755 -27.30 -17.02 10.04
CA GLU A 755 -26.16 -16.97 10.96
C GLU A 755 -24.84 -17.42 10.31
N GLY A 756 -24.87 -18.35 9.35
CA GLY A 756 -23.68 -18.75 8.60
C GLY A 756 -22.63 -19.51 9.40
N ASN A 757 -23.01 -20.03 10.58
CA ASN A 757 -22.09 -20.72 11.50
C ASN A 757 -21.84 -22.20 11.15
N GLY A 758 -22.33 -22.66 9.99
CA GLY A 758 -22.16 -24.05 9.53
C GLY A 758 -22.94 -25.09 10.33
N ASN A 759 -23.86 -24.67 11.19
CA ASN A 759 -24.79 -25.51 11.95
C ASN A 759 -26.07 -25.86 11.16
N GLY A 760 -26.20 -25.37 9.94
CA GLY A 760 -27.43 -25.44 9.14
C GLY A 760 -28.53 -24.59 9.77
N ILE A 761 -29.76 -24.74 9.29
CA ILE A 761 -30.90 -23.94 9.80
C ILE A 761 -31.23 -24.32 11.24
N THR A 762 -31.34 -23.31 12.10
CA THR A 762 -31.68 -23.45 13.52
C THR A 762 -32.85 -22.55 13.93
N SER A 763 -33.33 -22.72 15.16
CA SER A 763 -34.32 -21.80 15.74
C SER A 763 -33.73 -20.40 15.97
N SER A 764 -32.41 -20.28 16.00
CA SER A 764 -31.70 -19.01 16.14
C SER A 764 -31.78 -18.21 14.84
N ASP A 765 -31.66 -18.87 13.70
CA ASP A 765 -31.90 -18.27 12.39
C ASP A 765 -33.32 -17.71 12.26
N ALA A 766 -34.34 -18.50 12.63
CA ALA A 766 -35.73 -18.05 12.63
C ALA A 766 -35.93 -16.81 13.52
N LEU A 767 -35.25 -16.77 14.67
CA LEU A 767 -35.28 -15.62 15.58
C LEU A 767 -34.58 -14.40 14.96
N LYS A 768 -33.45 -14.57 14.27
CA LYS A 768 -32.72 -13.49 13.59
C LYS A 768 -33.56 -12.90 12.44
N ILE A 769 -34.22 -13.75 11.64
CA ILE A 769 -35.20 -13.31 10.62
C ILE A 769 -36.36 -12.55 11.28
N GLN A 770 -36.93 -13.07 12.38
CA GLN A 770 -38.02 -12.40 13.09
C GLN A 770 -37.61 -11.01 13.61
N LYS A 771 -36.42 -10.88 14.18
CA LYS A 771 -35.90 -9.61 14.69
C LYS A 771 -35.70 -8.56 13.59
N TYR A 772 -35.23 -8.98 12.41
CA TYR A 772 -35.15 -8.13 11.22
C TYR A 772 -36.50 -7.50 10.87
N LEU A 773 -37.54 -8.33 10.80
CA LEU A 773 -38.90 -7.89 10.45
C LEU A 773 -39.51 -6.90 11.45
N LEU A 774 -39.14 -7.03 12.73
CA LEU A 774 -39.65 -6.18 13.80
C LEU A 774 -38.87 -4.86 13.96
N GLY A 775 -37.81 -4.66 13.17
CA GLY A 775 -36.92 -3.48 13.30
C GLY A 775 -36.29 -3.36 14.69
N GLN A 776 -36.18 -4.49 15.42
CA GLN A 776 -35.68 -4.52 16.80
C GLN A 776 -34.17 -4.70 16.90
N GLU A 777 -33.46 -4.84 15.77
CA GLU A 777 -32.01 -4.77 15.69
C GLU A 777 -31.60 -3.95 14.46
N ASN A 778 -30.74 -2.95 14.68
CA ASN A 778 -29.77 -2.57 13.65
C ASN A 778 -28.88 -3.81 13.45
N PHE A 779 -28.72 -4.25 12.21
CA PHE A 779 -27.78 -5.32 11.79
C PHE A 779 -26.32 -4.87 11.91
N SER A 780 -25.91 -4.36 13.08
CA SER A 780 -24.57 -3.82 13.34
C SER A 780 -23.94 -4.42 14.58
#